data_AF-A0A3A6PK10-F1
#
_entry.id   AF-A0A3A6PK10-F1
#
_cell.length_a   1.000
_cell.length_b   1.000
_cell.length_c   1.000
_cell.angle_alpha   90.00
_cell.angle_beta   90.00
_cell.angle_gamma   90.00
#
_symmetry.space_group_name_H-M   'P 1'
#
loop_
_entity.id
_entity.type
_entity.pdbx_description
1 polymer ?
#
loop_
_entity_poly.entity_id
_entity_poly.type
_entity_poly.pdbx_seq_one_letter_code
_entity_poly.pdbx_strand_id
1 'polypeptide(L)'
;MFSPSAHNRRRAGLSGGGAATLLALLLILALAGPAWATPFFSAQTEKACSFCHEDAHGGGTLTPQGYAFRAAGFYLDQKAQPIAWRAWLNLAAGFVHITTAIIWFGAIFYIHLFIKPRALVRGVPRGERLLGLGSMTLLAVSGGVLTWLRVPSLEALLHTTFGIVWMVKVFFFLVMLAIGILVNTWLHRRLQADAEAASRDPLAQFDGQEGRPAHIAYAGQLYDVGHSKLWPGGAHMRRHQAGRDLTADLAAAPHGPEVLERLPKLGPAPAPPDPESLGPSARLLMALAYLVLGCMLVILLCLAWWNWGPPLARAAEPFDPQRAQACLGCHQNATPAVFHDWGRSAHARARVSCLHCHQAGPRDQDRDQRHQRHFVQGQGPWAQARYAAPVAAVVTPKDCSRCHLRQGQQYARSKHAGTLSIIQQTSPWLSQGLSSPLERATGCFKCHGSVLKVDAQGRLDPLTWPNMGVGRLNLDHSRGSCSACHGQHGFSLAQARRPEACGVCHLGPDHPQMEIYAESKHGAIYRAQGRAWRWDAPPETWTPGVDYRTPTCAACHMSAAGQTPSTHDVGRRLSWELQAPLTVRPQEFGPWPSARPWREARQEMRRVCLACHSPQWVDSHFRQLDAAVQEYNDLYFRPVQAKLEVLHDKGLLPREAFFRSPLWTSYYELWHHEGRRARMGAAMMAPDYVWWRGFYELKQRYVKFMRRADRLLASGQKAYVAPLYPAAAGSRQAPPRPSGPPR
;
A
#
# COMPACT_ATOMS: atom_id res chain seq x y z
N MET A 1 -22.88 -44.87 -74.18
CA MET A 1 -24.14 -45.55 -73.85
C MET A 1 -24.50 -45.21 -72.41
N PHE A 2 -25.69 -44.62 -72.24
CA PHE A 2 -26.53 -44.50 -71.04
C PHE A 2 -26.05 -43.72 -69.79
N SER A 3 -26.64 -42.53 -69.65
CA SER A 3 -27.20 -41.95 -68.40
C SER A 3 -28.47 -42.76 -68.00
N PRO A 4 -29.16 -42.63 -66.83
CA PRO A 4 -29.10 -41.61 -65.74
C PRO A 4 -29.10 -42.22 -64.30
N SER A 5 -28.96 -41.49 -63.17
CA SER A 5 -30.03 -40.74 -62.49
C SER A 5 -29.55 -40.16 -61.15
N ALA A 6 -30.25 -39.12 -60.69
CA ALA A 6 -29.96 -38.22 -59.57
C ALA A 6 -30.22 -38.80 -58.17
N HIS A 7 -29.46 -38.34 -57.16
CA HIS A 7 -30.04 -37.78 -55.93
C HIS A 7 -29.02 -36.98 -55.07
N ASN A 8 -29.16 -35.66 -55.15
CA ASN A 8 -29.26 -34.69 -54.04
C ASN A 8 -28.39 -34.86 -52.77
N ARG A 9 -27.30 -34.09 -52.64
CA ARG A 9 -26.87 -33.48 -51.37
C ARG A 9 -26.27 -32.08 -51.61
N ARG A 10 -26.97 -31.05 -51.16
CA ARG A 10 -26.47 -29.67 -51.02
C ARG A 10 -25.31 -29.65 -50.02
N ARG A 11 -24.11 -29.27 -50.46
CA ARG A 11 -23.04 -28.74 -49.58
C ARG A 11 -23.03 -27.22 -49.75
N ALA A 12 -23.34 -26.50 -48.68
CA ALA A 12 -23.17 -25.06 -48.62
C ALA A 12 -21.66 -24.74 -48.59
N GLY A 13 -21.21 -23.93 -49.55
CA GLY A 13 -19.88 -23.32 -49.54
C GLY A 13 -19.85 -22.20 -48.51
N LEU A 14 -18.88 -22.25 -47.60
CA LEU A 14 -18.49 -21.13 -46.77
C LEU A 14 -17.52 -20.26 -47.57
N SER A 15 -17.96 -19.04 -47.88
CA SER A 15 -17.21 -17.99 -48.55
C SER A 15 -15.99 -17.56 -47.72
N GLY A 16 -14.81 -17.57 -48.36
CA GLY A 16 -13.51 -17.20 -47.82
C GLY A 16 -13.31 -15.69 -47.60
N GLY A 17 -14.16 -15.06 -46.78
CA GLY A 17 -14.01 -13.65 -46.38
C GLY A 17 -13.49 -13.43 -44.95
N GLY A 18 -13.48 -14.47 -44.10
CA GLY A 18 -13.11 -14.33 -42.68
C GLY A 18 -11.64 -14.53 -42.34
N ALA A 19 -10.91 -15.28 -43.17
CA ALA A 19 -9.52 -15.66 -42.86
C ALA A 19 -8.51 -14.54 -43.12
N ALA A 20 -8.75 -13.70 -44.14
CA ALA A 20 -7.86 -12.59 -44.49
C ALA A 20 -7.91 -11.44 -43.47
N THR A 21 -9.07 -11.18 -42.87
CA THR A 21 -9.28 -10.14 -41.87
C THR A 21 -8.68 -10.52 -40.51
N LEU A 22 -8.70 -11.81 -40.16
CA LEU A 22 -8.06 -12.32 -38.95
C LEU A 22 -6.52 -12.29 -39.06
N LEU A 23 -5.97 -12.58 -40.25
CA LEU A 23 -4.52 -12.52 -40.48
C LEU A 23 -3.98 -11.08 -40.46
N ALA A 24 -4.75 -10.11 -40.97
CA ALA A 24 -4.39 -8.69 -40.93
C ALA A 24 -4.40 -8.11 -39.49
N LEU A 25 -5.34 -8.55 -38.64
CA LEU A 25 -5.39 -8.17 -37.22
C LEU A 25 -4.24 -8.81 -36.40
N LEU A 26 -3.81 -10.02 -36.76
CA LEU A 26 -2.66 -10.69 -36.12
C LEU A 26 -1.31 -10.10 -36.55
N LEU A 27 -1.18 -9.58 -37.78
CA LEU A 27 0.03 -8.87 -38.23
C LEU A 27 0.19 -7.48 -37.59
N ILE A 28 -0.92 -6.80 -37.24
CA ILE A 28 -0.88 -5.51 -36.52
C ILE A 28 -0.43 -5.70 -35.06
N LEU A 29 -0.74 -6.85 -34.45
CA LEU A 29 -0.22 -7.23 -33.12
C LEU A 29 1.27 -7.61 -33.14
N ALA A 30 1.83 -7.96 -34.31
CA ALA A 30 3.23 -8.34 -34.47
C ALA A 30 4.18 -7.14 -34.73
N LEU A 31 3.64 -5.92 -34.91
CA LEU A 31 4.41 -4.70 -35.23
C LEU A 31 4.49 -3.70 -34.07
N ALA A 32 3.97 -4.03 -32.88
CA ALA A 32 4.20 -3.23 -31.69
C ALA A 32 5.64 -3.43 -31.19
N GLY A 33 6.51 -2.45 -31.46
CA GLY A 33 7.89 -2.45 -30.99
C GLY A 33 7.97 -2.52 -29.46
N PRO A 34 9.04 -3.12 -28.88
CA PRO A 34 9.12 -3.31 -27.43
C PRO A 34 9.28 -1.96 -26.71
N ALA A 35 8.32 -1.66 -25.83
CA ALA A 35 8.53 -0.71 -24.74
C ALA A 35 9.21 -1.45 -23.58
N TRP A 36 10.30 -0.86 -23.08
CA TRP A 36 11.21 -1.53 -22.16
C TRP A 36 10.65 -1.53 -20.73
N ALA A 37 10.07 -2.65 -20.30
CA ALA A 37 9.90 -2.97 -18.88
C ALA A 37 11.19 -3.67 -18.41
N THR A 38 11.86 -3.17 -17.36
CA THR A 38 13.16 -3.74 -16.99
C THR A 38 13.00 -5.10 -16.27
N PRO A 39 13.64 -6.17 -16.76
CA PRO A 39 13.72 -7.50 -16.10
C PRO A 39 14.25 -7.45 -14.65
N PHE A 40 14.84 -6.32 -14.28
CA PHE A 40 15.49 -6.03 -13.00
C PHE A 40 14.53 -6.04 -11.80
N PHE A 41 13.28 -5.57 -11.95
CA PHE A 41 12.30 -5.57 -10.84
C PHE A 41 11.76 -6.98 -10.54
N SER A 42 11.50 -7.76 -11.59
CA SER A 42 11.06 -9.14 -11.46
C SER A 42 12.14 -10.03 -10.83
N ALA A 43 13.40 -9.82 -11.23
CA ALA A 43 14.56 -10.50 -10.65
C ALA A 43 14.81 -10.12 -9.18
N GLN A 44 14.46 -8.90 -8.75
CA GLN A 44 14.68 -8.44 -7.36
C GLN A 44 13.59 -8.87 -6.37
N THR A 45 12.38 -9.11 -6.86
CA THR A 45 11.22 -9.43 -6.01
C THR A 45 10.80 -10.90 -6.09
N GLU A 46 11.40 -11.68 -7.00
CA GLU A 46 10.99 -13.04 -7.37
C GLU A 46 9.52 -13.11 -7.81
N LYS A 47 8.94 -11.98 -8.20
CA LYS A 47 7.58 -11.88 -8.72
C LYS A 47 7.64 -11.61 -10.21
N ALA A 48 6.90 -12.39 -10.99
CA ALA A 48 6.74 -12.15 -12.42
C ALA A 48 6.11 -10.76 -12.65
N CYS A 49 6.34 -10.16 -13.82
CA CYS A 49 5.69 -8.88 -14.18
C CYS A 49 4.16 -8.97 -14.08
N SER A 50 3.59 -10.16 -14.30
CA SER A 50 2.17 -10.49 -14.09
C SER A 50 1.67 -10.34 -12.65
N PHE A 51 2.57 -10.19 -11.68
CA PHE A 51 2.19 -9.98 -10.29
C PHE A 51 1.62 -8.59 -10.04
N CYS A 52 2.14 -7.56 -10.73
CA CYS A 52 1.68 -6.18 -10.62
C CYS A 52 0.86 -5.73 -11.85
N HIS A 53 1.09 -6.33 -13.01
CA HIS A 53 0.42 -5.97 -14.27
C HIS A 53 -0.44 -7.13 -14.76
N GLU A 54 -1.65 -6.84 -15.22
CA GLU A 54 -2.52 -7.86 -15.81
C GLU A 54 -1.96 -8.39 -17.14
N ASP A 55 -1.26 -7.54 -17.89
CA ASP A 55 -0.43 -7.92 -19.02
C ASP A 55 1.07 -7.87 -18.64
N ALA A 56 1.70 -9.05 -18.62
CA ALA A 56 3.10 -9.22 -18.29
C ALA A 56 4.07 -8.64 -19.35
N HIS A 57 3.59 -8.38 -20.57
CA HIS A 57 4.42 -7.98 -21.72
C HIS A 57 4.32 -6.49 -22.07
N GLY A 58 3.26 -5.79 -21.63
CA GLY A 58 2.96 -4.43 -22.10
C GLY A 58 2.83 -3.34 -21.04
N GLY A 59 2.85 -3.67 -19.74
CA GLY A 59 2.80 -2.66 -18.67
C GLY A 59 1.58 -1.74 -18.76
N GLY A 60 0.40 -2.28 -18.46
CA GLY A 60 -0.87 -1.55 -18.50
C GLY A 60 -1.63 -1.65 -17.18
N THR A 61 -2.88 -2.13 -17.26
CA THR A 61 -3.78 -2.36 -16.13
C THR A 61 -3.09 -3.13 -15.02
N LEU A 62 -3.22 -2.65 -13.79
CA LEU A 62 -2.54 -3.28 -12.65
C LEU A 62 -3.41 -4.42 -12.11
N THR A 63 -2.77 -5.49 -11.66
CA THR A 63 -3.47 -6.48 -10.83
C THR A 63 -3.96 -5.82 -9.53
N PRO A 64 -4.88 -6.44 -8.77
CA PRO A 64 -5.22 -5.97 -7.43
C PRO A 64 -4.00 -5.72 -6.55
N GLN A 65 -2.94 -6.53 -6.70
CA GLN A 65 -1.67 -6.39 -6.00
C GLN A 65 -0.86 -5.19 -6.52
N GLY A 66 -0.84 -4.94 -7.83
CA GLY A 66 -0.21 -3.75 -8.41
C GLY A 66 -0.91 -2.45 -8.01
N TYR A 67 -2.25 -2.44 -7.94
CA TYR A 67 -3.03 -1.31 -7.43
C TYR A 67 -2.81 -1.11 -5.92
N ALA A 68 -2.78 -2.17 -5.12
CA ALA A 68 -2.48 -2.09 -3.70
C ALA A 68 -1.05 -1.59 -3.45
N PHE A 69 -0.08 -2.04 -4.24
CA PHE A 69 1.30 -1.59 -4.23
C PHE A 69 1.41 -0.09 -4.54
N ARG A 70 0.74 0.36 -5.61
CA ARG A 70 0.67 1.78 -5.99
C ARG A 70 -0.04 2.63 -4.93
N ALA A 71 -1.16 2.16 -4.38
CA ALA A 71 -1.93 2.87 -3.35
C ALA A 71 -1.20 2.94 -2.01
N ALA A 72 -0.32 1.99 -1.71
CA ALA A 72 0.55 2.00 -0.54
C ALA A 72 1.80 2.89 -0.72
N GLY A 73 1.86 3.72 -1.77
CA GLY A 73 3.01 4.58 -2.06
C GLY A 73 4.23 3.81 -2.57
N PHE A 74 3.99 2.79 -3.40
CA PHE A 74 5.01 1.87 -3.90
C PHE A 74 5.71 1.11 -2.77
N TYR A 75 4.93 0.67 -1.76
CA TYR A 75 5.39 -0.21 -0.68
C TYR A 75 4.69 -1.57 -0.76
N LEU A 76 5.47 -2.65 -0.83
CA LEU A 76 4.96 -4.04 -0.84
C LEU A 76 5.02 -4.61 0.57
N ASP A 77 3.91 -4.64 1.30
CA ASP A 77 3.85 -5.30 2.60
C ASP A 77 4.05 -6.82 2.41
N GLN A 78 5.27 -7.32 2.65
CA GLN A 78 5.58 -8.75 2.54
C GLN A 78 4.89 -9.59 3.63
N LYS A 79 4.40 -8.98 4.73
CA LYS A 79 3.59 -9.66 5.75
C LYS A 79 2.11 -9.73 5.35
N ALA A 80 1.68 -8.89 4.42
CA ALA A 80 0.43 -9.07 3.68
C ALA A 80 0.63 -10.06 2.52
N GLN A 81 1.25 -11.23 2.77
CA GLN A 81 0.95 -12.36 1.90
C GLN A 81 -0.56 -12.63 2.04
N PRO A 82 -1.31 -12.76 0.95
CA PRO A 82 -2.69 -13.15 1.06
C PRO A 82 -2.71 -14.53 1.73
N ILE A 83 -3.15 -14.55 2.98
CA ILE A 83 -3.45 -15.79 3.69
C ILE A 83 -4.37 -16.57 2.75
N ALA A 84 -4.08 -17.83 2.42
CA ALA A 84 -4.74 -18.55 1.33
C ALA A 84 -6.28 -18.45 1.41
N TRP A 85 -6.85 -18.41 2.62
CA TRP A 85 -8.28 -18.20 2.85
C TRP A 85 -8.81 -16.88 2.28
N ARG A 86 -8.04 -15.79 2.26
CA ARG A 86 -8.43 -14.50 1.67
C ARG A 86 -8.49 -14.59 0.15
N ALA A 87 -7.61 -15.36 -0.48
CA ALA A 87 -7.65 -15.60 -1.92
C ALA A 87 -8.87 -16.45 -2.30
N TRP A 88 -9.16 -17.51 -1.53
CA TRP A 88 -10.36 -18.32 -1.70
C TRP A 88 -11.64 -17.53 -1.42
N LEU A 89 -11.66 -16.68 -0.40
CA LEU A 89 -12.79 -15.80 -0.11
C LEU A 89 -13.00 -14.77 -1.23
N ASN A 90 -11.93 -14.17 -1.76
CA ASN A 90 -12.01 -13.25 -2.89
C ASN A 90 -12.57 -13.95 -4.14
N LEU A 91 -12.12 -15.17 -4.44
CA LEU A 91 -12.63 -15.98 -5.54
C LEU A 91 -14.10 -16.33 -5.34
N ALA A 92 -14.49 -16.82 -4.16
CA ALA A 92 -15.85 -17.20 -3.84
C ALA A 92 -16.80 -15.99 -3.88
N ALA A 93 -16.44 -14.89 -3.22
CA ALA A 93 -17.21 -13.65 -3.24
C ALA A 93 -17.30 -13.06 -4.65
N GLY A 94 -16.22 -13.12 -5.42
CA GLY A 94 -16.17 -12.68 -6.82
C GLY A 94 -17.10 -13.49 -7.72
N PHE A 95 -17.05 -14.83 -7.62
CA PHE A 95 -17.89 -15.73 -8.39
C PHE A 95 -19.38 -15.53 -8.08
N VAL A 96 -19.74 -15.45 -6.79
CA VAL A 96 -21.11 -15.16 -6.35
C VAL A 96 -21.56 -13.79 -6.85
N HIS A 97 -20.73 -12.76 -6.73
CA HIS A 97 -21.06 -11.40 -7.17
C HIS A 97 -21.34 -11.33 -8.67
N ILE A 98 -20.44 -11.90 -9.50
CA ILE A 98 -20.57 -11.87 -10.96
C ILE A 98 -21.78 -12.70 -11.42
N THR A 99 -21.96 -13.91 -10.89
CA THR A 99 -23.08 -14.77 -11.26
C THR A 99 -24.42 -14.09 -10.93
N THR A 100 -24.53 -13.50 -9.74
CA THR A 100 -25.72 -12.77 -9.34
C THR A 100 -25.95 -11.53 -10.20
N ALA A 101 -24.88 -10.81 -10.57
CA ALA A 101 -24.96 -9.63 -11.44
C ALA A 101 -25.43 -10.00 -12.85
N ILE A 102 -24.96 -11.11 -13.41
CA ILE A 102 -25.39 -11.61 -14.73
C ILE A 102 -26.89 -11.93 -14.71
N ILE A 103 -27.35 -12.66 -13.69
CA ILE A 103 -28.77 -13.00 -13.55
C ILE A 103 -29.61 -11.73 -13.42
N TRP A 104 -29.17 -10.78 -12.59
CA TRP A 104 -29.92 -9.56 -12.30
C TRP A 104 -29.96 -8.59 -13.49
N PHE A 105 -28.82 -8.34 -14.15
CA PHE A 105 -28.78 -7.54 -15.39
C PHE A 105 -29.51 -8.24 -16.52
N GLY A 106 -29.39 -9.56 -16.63
CA GLY A 106 -30.14 -10.39 -17.57
C GLY A 106 -31.65 -10.24 -17.39
N ALA A 107 -32.14 -10.23 -16.14
CA ALA A 107 -33.55 -9.99 -15.84
C ALA A 107 -34.00 -8.58 -16.25
N ILE A 108 -33.19 -7.55 -15.98
CA ILE A 108 -33.48 -6.17 -16.41
C ILE A 108 -33.57 -6.11 -17.94
N PHE A 109 -32.59 -6.64 -18.67
CA PHE A 109 -32.63 -6.68 -20.13
C PHE A 109 -33.82 -7.48 -20.66
N TYR A 110 -34.11 -8.65 -20.08
CA TYR A 110 -35.21 -9.50 -20.48
C TYR A 110 -36.56 -8.79 -20.38
N ILE A 111 -36.79 -8.07 -19.27
CA ILE A 111 -38.01 -7.27 -19.09
C ILE A 111 -38.11 -6.16 -20.14
N HIS A 112 -37.01 -5.48 -20.45
CA HIS A 112 -37.05 -4.34 -21.38
C HIS A 112 -37.12 -4.77 -22.86
N LEU A 113 -36.53 -5.91 -23.22
CA LEU A 113 -36.48 -6.40 -24.60
C LEU A 113 -37.69 -7.26 -24.97
N PHE A 114 -38.17 -8.14 -24.07
CA PHE A 114 -39.17 -9.16 -24.41
C PHE A 114 -40.54 -8.91 -23.77
N ILE A 115 -40.60 -8.61 -22.47
CA ILE A 115 -41.87 -8.44 -21.75
C ILE A 115 -42.45 -7.02 -21.95
N LYS A 116 -41.57 -6.03 -22.06
CA LYS A 116 -41.82 -4.58 -21.99
C LYS A 116 -42.44 -4.17 -20.64
N PRO A 117 -41.99 -3.06 -20.01
CA PRO A 117 -42.51 -2.64 -18.69
C PRO A 117 -44.05 -2.44 -18.62
N ARG A 118 -44.71 -2.25 -19.76
CA ARG A 118 -46.18 -2.15 -19.86
C ARG A 118 -46.91 -3.42 -19.41
N ALA A 119 -46.32 -4.61 -19.58
CA ALA A 119 -46.95 -5.86 -19.15
C ALA A 119 -46.91 -6.08 -17.62
N LEU A 120 -46.12 -5.29 -16.88
CA LEU A 120 -45.97 -5.38 -15.42
C LEU A 120 -46.93 -4.44 -14.66
N VAL A 121 -47.80 -3.71 -15.36
CA VAL A 121 -48.72 -2.72 -14.77
C VAL A 121 -49.76 -3.37 -13.84
N ARG A 122 -50.07 -4.66 -14.01
CA ARG A 122 -50.95 -5.43 -13.12
C ARG A 122 -50.25 -5.98 -11.88
N GLY A 123 -48.98 -5.64 -11.68
CA GLY A 123 -48.16 -6.05 -10.53
C GLY A 123 -47.14 -7.13 -10.88
N VAL A 124 -46.03 -7.13 -10.13
CA VAL A 124 -44.94 -8.10 -10.32
C VAL A 124 -45.25 -9.38 -9.52
N PRO A 125 -45.14 -10.58 -10.13
CA PRO A 125 -45.37 -11.85 -9.45
C PRO A 125 -44.52 -12.02 -8.18
N ARG A 126 -45.06 -12.67 -7.15
CA ARG A 126 -44.36 -12.85 -5.86
C ARG A 126 -42.99 -13.52 -6.00
N GLY A 127 -42.86 -14.52 -6.88
CA GLY A 127 -41.60 -15.21 -7.12
C GLY A 127 -40.50 -14.31 -7.68
N GLU A 128 -40.84 -13.47 -8.66
CA GLU A 128 -39.90 -12.50 -9.25
C GLU A 128 -39.49 -11.40 -8.27
N ARG A 129 -40.42 -10.96 -7.42
CA ARG A 129 -40.13 -9.99 -6.35
C ARG A 129 -39.15 -10.54 -5.31
N LEU A 130 -39.37 -11.78 -4.88
CA LEU A 130 -38.50 -12.45 -3.91
C LEU A 130 -37.09 -12.67 -4.50
N LEU A 131 -37.04 -13.10 -5.77
CA LEU A 131 -35.80 -13.28 -6.51
C LEU A 131 -35.03 -11.96 -6.66
N GLY A 132 -35.71 -10.87 -7.02
CA GLY A 132 -35.11 -9.55 -7.17
C GLY A 132 -34.56 -8.99 -5.85
N LEU A 133 -35.30 -9.13 -4.74
CA LEU A 133 -34.84 -8.69 -3.43
C LEU A 133 -33.63 -9.52 -2.96
N GLY A 134 -33.71 -10.85 -3.12
CA GLY A 134 -32.62 -11.77 -2.79
C GLY A 134 -31.35 -11.50 -3.59
N SER A 135 -31.46 -11.27 -4.90
CA SER A 135 -30.31 -10.93 -5.75
C SER A 135 -29.68 -9.59 -5.37
N MET A 136 -30.48 -8.58 -5.03
CA MET A 136 -30.00 -7.27 -4.59
C MET A 136 -29.24 -7.35 -3.25
N THR A 137 -29.76 -8.09 -2.28
CA THR A 137 -29.08 -8.32 -1.00
C THR A 137 -27.75 -9.06 -1.22
N LEU A 138 -27.76 -10.11 -2.05
CA LEU A 138 -26.56 -10.90 -2.32
C LEU A 138 -25.48 -10.08 -3.04
N LEU A 139 -25.86 -9.21 -3.98
CA LEU A 139 -24.95 -8.26 -4.63
C LEU A 139 -24.36 -7.23 -3.66
N ALA A 140 -25.17 -6.71 -2.74
CA ALA A 140 -24.71 -5.76 -1.74
C ALA A 140 -23.70 -6.40 -0.77
N VAL A 141 -24.00 -7.59 -0.24
CA VAL A 141 -23.12 -8.31 0.69
C VAL A 141 -21.82 -8.73 0.01
N SER A 142 -21.90 -9.39 -1.15
CA SER A 142 -20.71 -9.82 -1.90
C SER A 142 -19.86 -8.64 -2.36
N GLY A 143 -20.49 -7.54 -2.78
CA GLY A 143 -19.81 -6.28 -3.13
C GLY A 143 -19.11 -5.63 -1.92
N GLY A 144 -19.73 -5.66 -0.74
CA GLY A 144 -19.13 -5.20 0.51
C GLY A 144 -17.89 -6.00 0.89
N VAL A 145 -17.95 -7.34 0.80
CA VAL A 145 -16.80 -8.22 1.04
C VAL A 145 -15.67 -7.95 0.05
N LEU A 146 -15.97 -7.85 -1.25
CA LEU A 146 -14.96 -7.54 -2.28
C LEU A 146 -14.33 -6.16 -2.07
N THR A 147 -15.12 -5.17 -1.64
CA THR A 147 -14.63 -3.84 -1.31
C THR A 147 -13.66 -3.88 -0.14
N TRP A 148 -14.02 -4.58 0.96
CA TRP A 148 -13.15 -4.75 2.12
C TRP A 148 -11.84 -5.46 1.78
N LEU A 149 -11.88 -6.41 0.84
CA LEU A 149 -10.69 -7.13 0.38
C LEU A 149 -9.81 -6.31 -0.57
N ARG A 150 -10.36 -5.33 -1.29
CA ARG A 150 -9.69 -4.61 -2.39
C ARG A 150 -9.32 -3.16 -2.06
N VAL A 151 -9.99 -2.53 -1.10
CA VAL A 151 -9.77 -1.12 -0.72
C VAL A 151 -9.00 -1.04 0.61
N PRO A 152 -7.72 -0.63 0.61
CA PRO A 152 -6.87 -0.65 1.80
C PRO A 152 -7.11 0.53 2.75
N SER A 153 -7.70 1.63 2.28
CA SER A 153 -7.98 2.83 3.09
C SER A 153 -9.10 3.68 2.48
N LEU A 154 -9.75 4.51 3.31
CA LEU A 154 -10.75 5.49 2.84
C LEU A 154 -10.17 6.51 1.87
N GLU A 155 -8.89 6.86 2.03
CA GLU A 155 -8.20 7.81 1.15
C GLU A 155 -8.02 7.25 -0.27
N ALA A 156 -7.83 5.93 -0.40
CA ALA A 156 -7.72 5.27 -1.71
C ALA A 156 -9.01 5.39 -2.53
N LEU A 157 -10.17 5.60 -1.89
CA LEU A 157 -11.44 5.79 -2.59
C LEU A 157 -11.50 7.14 -3.33
N LEU A 158 -10.93 8.19 -2.75
CA LEU A 158 -11.04 9.55 -3.28
C LEU A 158 -9.96 9.89 -4.31
N HIS A 159 -8.77 9.27 -4.17
CA HIS A 159 -7.59 9.68 -4.94
C HIS A 159 -7.08 8.62 -5.93
N THR A 160 -7.79 7.51 -6.11
CA THR A 160 -7.46 6.52 -7.14
C THR A 160 -8.57 6.41 -8.17
N THR A 161 -8.20 6.15 -9.43
CA THR A 161 -9.18 5.87 -10.50
C THR A 161 -10.12 4.72 -10.10
N PHE A 162 -9.56 3.67 -9.49
CA PHE A 162 -10.34 2.54 -9.00
C PHE A 162 -11.41 2.98 -7.98
N GLY A 163 -11.00 3.77 -6.99
CA GLY A 163 -11.87 4.32 -5.95
C GLY A 163 -12.96 5.25 -6.47
N ILE A 164 -12.61 6.17 -7.38
CA ILE A 164 -13.57 7.11 -7.98
C ILE A 164 -14.63 6.35 -8.78
N VAL A 165 -14.20 5.42 -9.65
CA VAL A 165 -15.13 4.59 -10.43
C VAL A 165 -15.96 3.68 -9.52
N TRP A 166 -15.38 3.15 -8.43
CA TRP A 166 -16.11 2.39 -7.42
C TRP A 166 -17.21 3.23 -6.76
N MET A 167 -16.91 4.48 -6.37
CA MET A 167 -17.89 5.37 -5.74
C MET A 167 -19.06 5.67 -6.68
N VAL A 168 -18.77 5.94 -7.97
CA VAL A 168 -19.80 6.14 -8.99
C VAL A 168 -20.65 4.88 -9.14
N LYS A 169 -20.04 3.69 -9.26
CA LYS A 169 -20.74 2.41 -9.36
C LYS A 169 -21.66 2.18 -8.17
N VAL A 170 -21.17 2.39 -6.95
CA VAL A 170 -21.95 2.19 -5.71
C VAL A 170 -23.10 3.18 -5.62
N PHE A 171 -22.88 4.45 -5.99
CA PHE A 171 -23.96 5.45 -6.04
C PHE A 171 -25.11 4.99 -6.93
N PHE A 172 -24.84 4.60 -8.18
CA PHE A 172 -25.89 4.13 -9.10
C PHE A 172 -26.55 2.82 -8.64
N PHE A 173 -25.80 1.92 -7.99
CA PHE A 173 -26.37 0.72 -7.40
C PHE A 173 -27.34 1.05 -6.25
N LEU A 174 -27.00 2.01 -5.38
CA LEU A 174 -27.88 2.45 -4.29
C LEU A 174 -29.15 3.13 -4.82
N VAL A 175 -29.05 3.90 -5.92
CA VAL A 175 -30.22 4.45 -6.63
C VAL A 175 -31.13 3.33 -7.13
N MET A 176 -30.57 2.31 -7.80
CA MET A 176 -31.36 1.15 -8.25
C MET A 176 -32.03 0.41 -7.09
N LEU A 177 -31.33 0.23 -5.96
CA LEU A 177 -31.88 -0.39 -4.76
C LEU A 177 -33.04 0.41 -4.18
N ALA A 178 -32.89 1.74 -4.06
CA ALA A 178 -33.94 2.63 -3.57
C ALA A 178 -35.18 2.59 -4.48
N ILE A 179 -34.99 2.61 -5.80
CA ILE A 179 -36.08 2.46 -6.77
C ILE A 179 -36.74 1.08 -6.61
N GLY A 180 -35.95 0.00 -6.48
CA GLY A 180 -36.47 -1.35 -6.27
C GLY A 180 -37.35 -1.47 -5.01
N ILE A 181 -36.92 -0.84 -3.90
CA ILE A 181 -37.70 -0.78 -2.65
C ILE A 181 -38.98 0.03 -2.84
N LEU A 182 -38.89 1.22 -3.44
CA LEU A 182 -40.04 2.10 -3.73
C LEU A 182 -41.09 1.38 -4.59
N VAL A 183 -40.64 0.70 -5.65
CA VAL A 183 -41.50 -0.04 -6.56
C VAL A 183 -42.20 -1.20 -5.83
N ASN A 184 -41.46 -1.97 -5.03
CA ASN A 184 -41.98 -3.15 -4.34
C ASN A 184 -42.82 -2.87 -3.09
N THR A 185 -42.77 -1.65 -2.54
CA THR A 185 -43.50 -1.29 -1.31
C THR A 185 -44.68 -0.37 -1.60
N TRP A 186 -44.40 0.83 -2.11
CA TRP A 186 -45.39 1.88 -2.31
C TRP A 186 -46.09 1.77 -3.66
N LEU A 187 -45.31 1.66 -4.75
CA LEU A 187 -45.87 1.69 -6.11
C LEU A 187 -46.70 0.43 -6.41
N HIS A 188 -46.27 -0.73 -5.91
CA HIS A 188 -47.04 -1.97 -6.05
C HIS A 188 -48.44 -1.87 -5.44
N ARG A 189 -48.56 -1.29 -4.23
CA ARG A 189 -49.87 -1.10 -3.57
C ARG A 189 -50.74 -0.11 -4.35
N ARG A 190 -50.15 0.96 -4.86
CA ARG A 190 -50.80 1.95 -5.74
C ARG A 190 -51.30 1.34 -7.04
N LEU A 191 -50.47 0.51 -7.70
CA LEU A 191 -50.86 -0.17 -8.94
C LEU A 191 -51.99 -1.18 -8.72
N GLN A 192 -52.00 -1.88 -7.58
CA GLN A 192 -53.13 -2.75 -7.21
C GLN A 192 -54.41 -1.95 -6.95
N ALA A 193 -54.32 -0.83 -6.22
CA ALA A 193 -55.46 0.05 -5.98
C ALA A 193 -56.00 0.69 -7.28
N ASP A 194 -55.12 1.12 -8.19
CA ASP A 194 -55.50 1.66 -9.50
C ASP A 194 -56.14 0.58 -10.39
N ALA A 195 -55.64 -0.67 -10.34
CA ALA A 195 -56.22 -1.81 -11.06
C ALA A 195 -57.59 -2.24 -10.51
N GLU A 196 -57.77 -2.22 -9.18
CA GLU A 196 -59.06 -2.46 -8.53
C GLU A 196 -60.07 -1.35 -8.87
N ALA A 197 -59.63 -0.08 -8.85
CA ALA A 197 -60.46 1.06 -9.24
C ALA A 197 -60.90 1.00 -10.71
N ALA A 198 -60.01 0.58 -11.62
CA ALA A 198 -60.32 0.39 -13.04
C ALA A 198 -61.21 -0.85 -13.32
N SER A 199 -61.29 -1.81 -12.40
CA SER A 199 -62.13 -3.00 -12.51
C SER A 199 -63.57 -2.82 -12.04
N ARG A 200 -63.91 -1.66 -11.42
CA ARG A 200 -65.28 -1.34 -11.01
C ARG A 200 -66.09 -0.94 -12.24
N ASP A 201 -67.03 -1.79 -12.64
CA ASP A 201 -67.98 -1.48 -13.71
C ASP A 201 -68.90 -0.33 -13.25
N PRO A 202 -68.89 0.85 -13.90
CA PRO A 202 -69.78 1.95 -13.56
C PRO A 202 -71.26 1.60 -13.75
N LEU A 203 -71.58 0.50 -14.44
CA LEU A 203 -72.93 -0.03 -14.58
C LEU A 203 -73.39 -0.82 -13.34
N ALA A 204 -72.48 -1.34 -12.51
CA ALA A 204 -72.81 -2.22 -11.38
C ALA A 204 -73.71 -1.57 -10.31
N GLN A 205 -73.78 -0.24 -10.28
CA GLN A 205 -74.71 0.51 -9.42
C GLN A 205 -76.18 0.48 -9.88
N PHE A 206 -76.45 -0.08 -11.07
CA PHE A 206 -77.78 -0.20 -11.69
C PHE A 206 -78.25 -1.67 -11.78
N ASP A 207 -77.99 -2.46 -10.74
CA ASP A 207 -78.23 -3.90 -10.67
C ASP A 207 -79.69 -4.30 -10.37
N GLY A 208 -80.57 -3.34 -10.09
CA GLY A 208 -81.98 -3.61 -9.76
C GLY A 208 -82.23 -4.21 -8.38
N GLN A 209 -81.21 -4.31 -7.52
CA GLN A 209 -81.31 -4.89 -6.17
C GLN A 209 -81.40 -3.80 -5.09
N GLU A 210 -82.04 -4.12 -3.96
CA GLU A 210 -82.13 -3.21 -2.79
C GLU A 210 -82.69 -1.81 -3.11
N GLY A 211 -83.61 -1.73 -4.07
CA GLY A 211 -84.22 -0.47 -4.51
C GLY A 211 -83.38 0.36 -5.48
N ARG A 212 -82.24 -0.15 -5.95
CA ARG A 212 -81.43 0.47 -7.01
C ARG A 212 -82.11 0.33 -8.39
N PRO A 213 -81.88 1.26 -9.33
CA PRO A 213 -82.42 1.17 -10.68
C PRO A 213 -81.88 -0.07 -11.41
N ALA A 214 -82.64 -0.66 -12.34
CA ALA A 214 -82.17 -1.80 -13.13
C ALA A 214 -81.92 -1.37 -14.58
N HIS A 215 -80.66 -1.15 -14.96
CA HIS A 215 -80.30 -0.69 -16.31
C HIS A 215 -79.33 -1.64 -16.98
N ILE A 216 -79.40 -1.78 -18.31
CA ILE A 216 -78.42 -2.54 -19.10
C ILE A 216 -77.81 -1.65 -20.18
N ALA A 217 -76.56 -1.92 -20.56
CA ALA A 217 -75.96 -1.31 -21.74
C ALA A 217 -76.03 -2.26 -22.93
N TYR A 218 -76.36 -1.73 -24.11
CA TYR A 218 -76.30 -2.44 -25.38
C TYR A 218 -75.82 -1.50 -26.49
N ALA A 219 -74.77 -1.87 -27.20
CA ALA A 219 -74.13 -1.11 -28.29
C ALA A 219 -73.85 0.37 -27.92
N GLY A 220 -73.38 0.61 -26.69
CA GLY A 220 -73.06 1.96 -26.20
C GLY A 220 -74.26 2.80 -25.75
N GLN A 221 -75.47 2.22 -25.68
CA GLN A 221 -76.70 2.89 -25.25
C GLN A 221 -77.24 2.24 -23.96
N LEU A 222 -77.65 3.06 -22.98
CA LEU A 222 -78.24 2.59 -21.74
C LEU A 222 -79.76 2.42 -21.89
N TYR A 223 -80.30 1.31 -21.39
CA TYR A 223 -81.73 0.98 -21.42
C TYR A 223 -82.24 0.70 -20.01
N ASP A 224 -83.42 1.22 -19.68
CA ASP A 224 -84.12 0.90 -18.43
C ASP A 224 -84.88 -0.43 -18.58
N VAL A 225 -84.53 -1.41 -17.76
CA VAL A 225 -85.19 -2.72 -17.70
C VAL A 225 -86.03 -2.90 -16.44
N GLY A 226 -86.01 -1.95 -15.49
CA GLY A 226 -86.63 -2.09 -14.17
C GLY A 226 -88.14 -2.24 -14.20
N HIS A 227 -88.80 -1.66 -15.21
CA HIS A 227 -90.25 -1.78 -15.40
C HIS A 227 -90.67 -2.99 -16.24
N SER A 228 -89.72 -3.79 -16.74
CA SER A 228 -90.00 -4.98 -17.56
C SER A 228 -90.34 -6.19 -16.68
N LYS A 229 -91.49 -6.83 -16.93
CA LYS A 229 -91.90 -8.07 -16.26
C LYS A 229 -90.91 -9.23 -16.45
N LEU A 230 -90.05 -9.14 -17.46
CA LEU A 230 -89.04 -10.16 -17.79
C LEU A 230 -87.73 -10.00 -16.98
N TRP A 231 -87.59 -8.93 -16.19
CA TRP A 231 -86.39 -8.62 -15.38
C TRP A 231 -86.70 -8.51 -13.87
N PRO A 232 -87.33 -9.51 -13.23
CA PRO A 232 -87.64 -9.43 -11.80
C PRO A 232 -86.37 -9.27 -10.97
N GLY A 233 -86.34 -8.23 -10.12
CA GLY A 233 -85.19 -7.93 -9.25
C GLY A 233 -83.89 -7.66 -10.02
N GLY A 234 -83.99 -7.15 -11.25
CA GLY A 234 -82.83 -6.87 -12.10
C GLY A 234 -82.19 -8.10 -12.74
N ALA A 235 -82.83 -9.26 -12.72
CA ALA A 235 -82.31 -10.48 -13.37
C ALA A 235 -83.24 -10.99 -14.46
N HIS A 236 -82.68 -11.36 -15.61
CA HIS A 236 -83.39 -11.98 -16.72
C HIS A 236 -82.98 -13.44 -16.89
N MET A 237 -83.97 -14.34 -16.84
CA MET A 237 -83.80 -15.80 -16.99
C MET A 237 -82.71 -16.41 -16.09
N ARG A 238 -82.43 -15.78 -14.93
CA ARG A 238 -81.35 -16.13 -13.98
C ARG A 238 -79.94 -16.19 -14.61
N ARG A 239 -79.77 -15.67 -15.82
CA ARG A 239 -78.54 -15.76 -16.60
C ARG A 239 -77.93 -14.40 -16.89
N HIS A 240 -78.78 -13.39 -17.08
CA HIS A 240 -78.36 -12.02 -17.33
C HIS A 240 -78.76 -11.14 -16.16
N GLN A 241 -77.85 -10.27 -15.73
CA GLN A 241 -78.10 -9.32 -14.63
C GLN A 241 -78.03 -7.90 -15.17
N ALA A 242 -78.91 -7.05 -14.66
CA ALA A 242 -78.85 -5.62 -14.83
C ALA A 242 -77.56 -5.09 -14.17
N GLY A 243 -77.15 -3.90 -14.59
CA GLY A 243 -75.90 -3.28 -14.19
C GLY A 243 -74.68 -3.81 -14.94
N ARG A 244 -74.86 -4.30 -16.17
CA ARG A 244 -73.80 -4.80 -17.06
C ARG A 244 -74.05 -4.37 -18.51
N ASP A 245 -72.99 -4.38 -19.30
CA ASP A 245 -73.07 -4.34 -20.76
C ASP A 245 -73.36 -5.75 -21.30
N LEU A 246 -74.52 -5.90 -21.94
CA LEU A 246 -75.02 -7.17 -22.46
C LEU A 246 -74.95 -7.23 -24.00
N THR A 247 -74.16 -6.35 -24.62
CA THR A 247 -73.98 -6.29 -26.09
C THR A 247 -73.55 -7.65 -26.67
N ALA A 248 -72.57 -8.29 -26.05
CA ALA A 248 -72.10 -9.61 -26.49
C ALA A 248 -73.08 -10.73 -26.12
N ASP A 249 -73.78 -10.59 -24.99
CA ASP A 249 -74.69 -11.60 -24.47
C ASP A 249 -75.98 -11.71 -25.30
N LEU A 250 -76.39 -10.62 -25.96
CA LEU A 250 -77.55 -10.63 -26.85
C LEU A 250 -77.39 -11.59 -28.03
N ALA A 251 -76.15 -11.81 -28.50
CA ALA A 251 -75.88 -12.77 -29.59
C ALA A 251 -76.23 -14.23 -29.21
N ALA A 252 -76.31 -14.54 -27.91
CA ALA A 252 -76.68 -15.85 -27.38
C ALA A 252 -78.14 -15.92 -26.89
N ALA A 253 -78.92 -14.84 -27.05
CA ALA A 253 -80.31 -14.77 -26.62
C ALA A 253 -81.26 -15.38 -27.69
N PRO A 254 -82.42 -15.91 -27.30
CA PRO A 254 -83.43 -16.43 -28.24
C PRO A 254 -84.21 -15.32 -29.00
N HIS A 255 -83.77 -14.06 -28.91
CA HIS A 255 -84.39 -12.88 -29.51
C HIS A 255 -83.32 -11.88 -29.98
N GLY A 256 -83.61 -11.06 -30.99
CA GLY A 256 -82.71 -10.04 -31.50
C GLY A 256 -82.84 -8.68 -30.78
N PRO A 257 -82.08 -7.65 -31.22
CA PRO A 257 -82.04 -6.32 -30.58
C PRO A 257 -83.34 -5.54 -30.67
N GLU A 258 -84.27 -5.93 -31.54
CA GLU A 258 -85.60 -5.34 -31.67
C GLU A 258 -86.39 -5.30 -30.35
N VAL A 259 -86.11 -6.20 -29.40
CA VAL A 259 -86.76 -6.19 -28.08
C VAL A 259 -86.31 -5.00 -27.22
N LEU A 260 -85.10 -4.47 -27.45
CA LEU A 260 -84.53 -3.34 -26.71
C LEU A 260 -85.11 -2.00 -27.20
N GLU A 261 -85.62 -1.94 -28.44
CA GLU A 261 -86.28 -0.73 -28.97
C GLU A 261 -87.57 -0.37 -28.23
N ARG A 262 -88.18 -1.35 -27.54
CA ARG A 262 -89.39 -1.17 -26.73
C ARG A 262 -89.11 -0.66 -25.32
N LEU A 263 -87.84 -0.56 -24.93
CA LEU A 263 -87.42 -0.13 -23.60
C LEU A 263 -87.02 1.36 -23.61
N PRO A 264 -87.22 2.11 -22.50
CA PRO A 264 -86.77 3.50 -22.41
C PRO A 264 -85.26 3.63 -22.56
N LYS A 265 -84.81 4.49 -23.48
CA LYS A 265 -83.41 4.84 -23.69
C LYS A 265 -83.02 5.96 -22.75
N LEU A 266 -82.01 5.73 -21.90
CA LEU A 266 -81.59 6.66 -20.85
C LEU A 266 -80.40 7.55 -21.26
N GLY A 267 -79.96 7.48 -22.52
CA GLY A 267 -78.77 8.17 -23.04
C GLY A 267 -77.55 7.25 -23.21
N PRO A 268 -76.43 7.76 -23.76
CA PRO A 268 -75.24 6.96 -24.03
C PRO A 268 -74.74 6.30 -22.74
N ALA A 269 -74.41 5.00 -22.81
CA ALA A 269 -73.87 4.27 -21.69
C ALA A 269 -72.54 4.92 -21.25
N PRO A 270 -72.23 4.96 -19.93
CA PRO A 270 -70.92 5.40 -19.48
C PRO A 270 -69.86 4.58 -20.21
N ALA A 271 -68.97 5.28 -20.94
CA ALA A 271 -67.97 4.62 -21.77
C ALA A 271 -67.14 3.66 -20.91
N PRO A 272 -66.89 2.42 -21.36
CA PRO A 272 -65.98 1.55 -20.65
C PRO A 272 -64.62 2.25 -20.52
N PRO A 273 -63.91 2.08 -19.39
CA PRO A 273 -62.59 2.67 -19.24
C PRO A 273 -61.70 2.23 -20.42
N ASP A 274 -61.09 3.21 -21.10
CA ASP A 274 -60.27 2.98 -22.29
C ASP A 274 -59.12 2.01 -21.95
N PRO A 275 -59.09 0.81 -22.56
CA PRO A 275 -58.12 -0.22 -22.22
C PRO A 275 -56.66 0.18 -22.52
N GLU A 276 -56.41 1.26 -23.28
CA GLU A 276 -55.06 1.72 -23.62
C GLU A 276 -54.54 2.91 -22.77
N SER A 277 -55.36 3.56 -21.96
CA SER A 277 -54.94 4.75 -21.21
C SER A 277 -54.16 4.39 -19.93
N LEU A 278 -52.83 4.53 -19.95
CA LEU A 278 -51.98 4.25 -18.79
C LEU A 278 -52.19 5.31 -17.69
N GLY A 279 -52.66 4.86 -16.51
CA GLY A 279 -52.79 5.67 -15.30
C GLY A 279 -51.46 6.28 -14.82
N PRO A 280 -51.49 7.30 -13.94
CA PRO A 280 -50.30 8.02 -13.49
C PRO A 280 -49.26 7.11 -12.80
N SER A 281 -49.70 6.12 -12.02
CA SER A 281 -48.81 5.13 -11.39
C SER A 281 -48.11 4.24 -12.41
N ALA A 282 -48.78 3.88 -13.51
CA ALA A 282 -48.20 3.07 -14.58
C ALA A 282 -47.13 3.84 -15.38
N ARG A 283 -47.36 5.15 -15.61
CA ARG A 283 -46.34 6.03 -16.23
C ARG A 283 -45.11 6.20 -15.33
N LEU A 284 -45.31 6.34 -14.02
CA LEU A 284 -44.22 6.40 -13.05
C LEU A 284 -43.42 5.09 -13.02
N LEU A 285 -44.08 3.93 -13.05
CA LEU A 285 -43.41 2.62 -13.14
C LEU A 285 -42.52 2.55 -14.38
N MET A 286 -43.02 2.99 -15.54
CA MET A 286 -42.24 3.01 -16.78
C MET A 286 -41.02 3.92 -16.67
N ALA A 287 -41.18 5.15 -16.17
CA ALA A 287 -40.08 6.09 -16.01
C ALA A 287 -38.99 5.53 -15.07
N LEU A 288 -39.39 4.92 -13.95
CA LEU A 288 -38.48 4.29 -13.01
C LEU A 288 -37.78 3.05 -13.61
N ALA A 289 -38.48 2.24 -14.41
CA ALA A 289 -37.88 1.08 -15.09
C ALA A 289 -36.77 1.50 -16.06
N TYR A 290 -37.00 2.52 -16.89
CA TYR A 290 -35.97 3.04 -17.80
C TYR A 290 -34.84 3.76 -17.06
N LEU A 291 -35.12 4.42 -15.94
CA LEU A 291 -34.08 4.97 -15.07
C LEU A 291 -33.18 3.87 -14.50
N VAL A 292 -33.76 2.74 -14.07
CA VAL A 292 -33.01 1.55 -13.60
C VAL A 292 -32.16 0.97 -14.74
N LEU A 293 -32.68 0.89 -15.96
CA LEU A 293 -31.90 0.49 -17.14
C LEU A 293 -30.72 1.44 -17.39
N GLY A 294 -30.94 2.76 -17.30
CA GLY A 294 -29.89 3.76 -17.43
C GLY A 294 -28.80 3.63 -16.35
N CYS A 295 -29.19 3.45 -15.08
CA CYS A 295 -28.26 3.22 -13.98
C CYS A 295 -27.43 1.95 -14.20
N MET A 296 -28.05 0.87 -14.69
CA MET A 296 -27.37 -0.37 -15.04
C MET A 296 -26.32 -0.15 -16.14
N LEU A 297 -26.64 0.59 -17.20
CA LEU A 297 -25.69 0.91 -18.28
C LEU A 297 -24.49 1.72 -17.77
N VAL A 298 -24.71 2.66 -16.84
CA VAL A 298 -23.61 3.39 -16.19
C VAL A 298 -22.74 2.45 -15.33
N ILE A 299 -23.34 1.50 -14.61
CA ILE A 299 -22.59 0.49 -13.86
C ILE A 299 -21.74 -0.39 -14.81
N LEU A 300 -22.28 -0.79 -15.97
CA LEU A 300 -21.52 -1.51 -17.00
C LEU A 300 -20.40 -0.65 -17.60
N LEU A 301 -20.64 0.66 -17.79
CA LEU A 301 -19.59 1.60 -18.19
C LEU A 301 -18.50 1.71 -17.13
N CYS A 302 -18.83 1.71 -15.83
CA CYS A 302 -17.83 1.66 -14.76
C CYS A 302 -16.97 0.39 -14.83
N LEU A 303 -17.57 -0.77 -15.14
CA LEU A 303 -16.82 -2.02 -15.36
C LEU A 303 -15.90 -1.92 -16.58
N ALA A 304 -16.39 -1.37 -17.69
CA ALA A 304 -15.57 -1.12 -18.87
C ALA A 304 -14.43 -0.12 -18.59
N TRP A 305 -14.70 0.91 -17.78
CA TRP A 305 -13.71 1.92 -17.42
C TRP A 305 -12.59 1.37 -16.54
N TRP A 306 -12.89 0.40 -15.66
CA TRP A 306 -11.84 -0.27 -14.88
C TRP A 306 -10.87 -1.06 -15.76
N ASN A 307 -11.34 -1.63 -16.85
CA ASN A 307 -10.51 -2.47 -17.73
C ASN A 307 -9.82 -1.67 -18.84
N TRP A 308 -10.49 -0.63 -19.36
CA TRP A 308 -10.08 0.06 -20.59
C TRP A 308 -10.15 1.59 -20.53
N GLY A 309 -10.55 2.17 -19.39
CA GLY A 309 -10.71 3.61 -19.24
C GLY A 309 -9.40 4.34 -18.88
N PRO A 310 -9.25 5.61 -19.29
CA PRO A 310 -8.10 6.41 -18.88
C PRO A 310 -8.11 6.69 -17.37
N PRO A 311 -6.95 6.98 -16.75
CA PRO A 311 -6.88 7.30 -15.34
C PRO A 311 -7.64 8.59 -15.01
N LEU A 312 -8.67 8.48 -14.17
CA LEU A 312 -9.45 9.62 -13.67
C LEU A 312 -8.72 10.36 -12.54
N ALA A 313 -7.90 9.65 -11.76
CA ALA A 313 -7.04 10.28 -10.77
C ALA A 313 -5.81 10.89 -11.46
N ARG A 314 -5.69 12.23 -11.39
CA ARG A 314 -4.46 12.93 -11.81
C ARG A 314 -3.31 12.52 -10.88
N ALA A 315 -2.21 12.04 -11.45
CA ALA A 315 -0.95 12.00 -10.71
C ALA A 315 -0.63 13.42 -10.21
N ALA A 316 -0.03 13.53 -9.04
CA ALA A 316 0.55 14.79 -8.60
C ALA A 316 1.67 15.15 -9.58
N GLU A 317 1.40 16.05 -10.53
CA GLU A 317 2.28 16.56 -11.59
C GLU A 317 3.02 15.47 -12.41
N PRO A 318 2.55 15.10 -13.62
CA PRO A 318 3.26 14.15 -14.47
C PRO A 318 4.71 14.60 -14.74
N PHE A 319 5.63 13.63 -14.84
CA PHE A 319 7.03 13.90 -15.16
C PHE A 319 7.14 14.64 -16.49
N ASP A 320 7.88 15.76 -16.50
CA ASP A 320 8.09 16.60 -17.68
C ASP A 320 9.57 16.56 -18.10
N PRO A 321 9.91 15.94 -19.24
CA PRO A 321 11.26 15.88 -19.76
C PRO A 321 11.90 17.26 -20.00
N GLN A 322 11.10 18.27 -20.37
CA GLN A 322 11.60 19.63 -20.62
C GLN A 322 12.02 20.30 -19.31
N ARG A 323 11.24 20.11 -18.24
CA ARG A 323 11.63 20.56 -16.88
C ARG A 323 12.90 19.87 -16.43
N ALA A 324 13.01 18.55 -16.63
CA ALA A 324 14.22 17.81 -16.30
C ALA A 324 15.45 18.32 -17.06
N GLN A 325 15.32 18.63 -18.36
CA GLN A 325 16.40 19.22 -19.15
C GLN A 325 16.78 20.61 -18.64
N ALA A 326 15.82 21.43 -18.25
CA ALA A 326 16.08 22.75 -17.67
C ALA A 326 16.85 22.65 -16.35
N CYS A 327 16.55 21.66 -15.50
CA CYS A 327 17.36 21.39 -14.31
C CYS A 327 18.82 21.15 -14.69
N LEU A 328 19.09 20.31 -15.70
CA LEU A 328 20.45 20.00 -16.14
C LEU A 328 21.16 21.22 -16.73
N GLY A 329 20.50 21.95 -17.62
CA GLY A 329 21.07 23.13 -18.28
C GLY A 329 21.38 24.28 -17.31
N CYS A 330 20.56 24.47 -16.28
CA CYS A 330 20.82 25.45 -15.23
C CYS A 330 21.93 24.98 -14.27
N HIS A 331 21.82 23.76 -13.72
CA HIS A 331 22.73 23.26 -12.70
C HIS A 331 24.11 22.89 -13.20
N GLN A 332 24.30 22.73 -14.52
CA GLN A 332 25.63 22.63 -15.11
C GLN A 332 26.49 23.85 -14.77
N ASN A 333 25.90 25.05 -14.66
CA ASN A 333 26.62 26.28 -14.32
C ASN A 333 26.42 26.69 -12.86
N ALA A 334 25.21 26.52 -12.31
CA ALA A 334 24.92 26.94 -10.94
C ALA A 334 25.57 26.04 -9.88
N THR A 335 25.67 24.72 -10.14
CA THR A 335 26.27 23.74 -9.23
C THR A 335 27.07 22.69 -10.01
N PRO A 336 28.17 23.09 -10.67
CA PRO A 336 28.90 22.25 -11.62
C PRO A 336 29.40 20.94 -10.99
N ALA A 337 29.85 20.98 -9.73
CA ALA A 337 30.31 19.78 -9.02
C ALA A 337 29.20 18.74 -8.86
N VAL A 338 27.98 19.16 -8.48
CA VAL A 338 26.81 18.27 -8.35
C VAL A 338 26.43 17.70 -9.71
N PHE A 339 26.40 18.55 -10.74
CA PHE A 339 26.09 18.13 -12.11
C PHE A 339 27.09 17.08 -12.62
N HIS A 340 28.39 17.30 -12.45
CA HIS A 340 29.42 16.37 -12.89
C HIS A 340 29.48 15.08 -12.06
N ASP A 341 29.15 15.14 -10.77
CA ASP A 341 29.06 13.95 -9.92
C ASP A 341 27.86 13.08 -10.32
N TRP A 342 26.68 13.68 -10.51
CA TRP A 342 25.51 13.00 -11.08
C TRP A 342 25.82 12.45 -12.48
N GLY A 343 26.43 13.24 -13.37
CA GLY A 343 26.71 12.84 -14.76
C GLY A 343 27.60 11.60 -14.89
N ARG A 344 28.43 11.30 -13.88
CA ARG A 344 29.27 10.09 -13.80
C ARG A 344 28.57 8.90 -13.14
N SER A 345 27.41 9.12 -12.52
CA SER A 345 26.66 8.10 -11.77
C SER A 345 25.98 7.06 -12.67
N ALA A 346 25.59 5.94 -12.08
CA ALA A 346 24.72 4.96 -12.75
C ALA A 346 23.32 5.53 -13.01
N HIS A 347 22.85 6.46 -12.19
CA HIS A 347 21.56 7.12 -12.36
C HIS A 347 21.51 7.97 -13.63
N ALA A 348 22.56 8.74 -13.94
CA ALA A 348 22.64 9.48 -15.20
C ALA A 348 22.62 8.54 -16.42
N ARG A 349 23.38 7.43 -16.38
CA ARG A 349 23.35 6.41 -17.45
C ARG A 349 21.97 5.78 -17.61
N ALA A 350 21.23 5.63 -16.52
CA ALA A 350 19.85 5.14 -16.50
C ALA A 350 18.80 6.25 -16.77
N ARG A 351 19.22 7.46 -17.14
CA ARG A 351 18.35 8.64 -17.41
C ARG A 351 17.49 9.09 -16.21
N VAL A 352 17.90 8.75 -14.99
CA VAL A 352 17.31 9.29 -13.75
C VAL A 352 17.86 10.70 -13.54
N SER A 353 17.06 11.70 -13.93
CA SER A 353 17.38 13.14 -13.79
C SER A 353 17.20 13.65 -12.35
N CYS A 354 17.63 14.89 -12.09
CA CYS A 354 17.44 15.58 -10.81
C CYS A 354 15.97 15.55 -10.36
N LEU A 355 15.04 15.75 -11.31
CA LEU A 355 13.62 15.84 -11.02
C LEU A 355 13.03 14.51 -10.52
N HIS A 356 13.55 13.36 -10.94
CA HIS A 356 13.07 12.06 -10.44
C HIS A 356 13.24 11.89 -8.93
N CYS A 357 14.28 12.52 -8.36
CA CYS A 357 14.57 12.44 -6.93
C CYS A 357 14.04 13.65 -6.17
N HIS A 358 14.17 14.85 -6.72
CA HIS A 358 13.88 16.09 -6.01
C HIS A 358 12.47 16.63 -6.21
N GLN A 359 11.68 16.13 -7.17
CA GLN A 359 10.33 16.63 -7.41
C GLN A 359 9.45 16.44 -6.16
N ALA A 360 8.98 17.56 -5.63
CA ALA A 360 8.14 17.60 -4.45
C ALA A 360 6.66 17.67 -4.83
N GLY A 361 5.83 16.88 -4.16
CA GLY A 361 4.39 16.93 -4.24
C GLY A 361 3.79 18.06 -3.38
N PRO A 362 2.48 18.32 -3.51
CA PRO A 362 1.82 19.38 -2.76
C PRO A 362 1.86 19.24 -1.23
N ARG A 363 2.02 18.00 -0.74
CA ARG A 363 2.03 17.66 0.70
C ARG A 363 3.42 17.68 1.33
N ASP A 364 4.48 17.85 0.53
CA ASP A 364 5.83 17.93 1.07
C ASP A 364 6.03 19.26 1.80
N GLN A 365 6.56 19.18 3.02
CA GLN A 365 6.69 20.34 3.91
C GLN A 365 7.95 21.16 3.61
N ASP A 366 8.96 20.56 3.00
CA ASP A 366 10.24 21.14 2.64
C ASP A 366 10.34 21.57 1.17
N ARG A 367 9.19 21.92 0.57
CA ARG A 367 9.16 22.52 -0.77
C ARG A 367 9.96 23.82 -0.77
N ASP A 368 11.01 23.88 -1.59
CA ASP A 368 11.87 25.05 -1.64
C ASP A 368 11.21 26.20 -2.41
N GLN A 369 10.55 27.08 -1.65
CA GLN A 369 9.89 28.28 -2.19
C GLN A 369 10.86 29.27 -2.84
N ARG A 370 12.16 29.25 -2.49
CA ARG A 370 13.16 30.15 -3.09
C ARG A 370 13.56 29.62 -4.46
N HIS A 371 13.74 28.31 -4.57
CA HIS A 371 13.97 27.66 -5.85
C HIS A 371 12.78 27.89 -6.80
N GLN A 372 11.55 27.81 -6.28
CA GLN A 372 10.35 28.12 -7.06
C GLN A 372 10.31 29.59 -7.52
N ARG A 373 10.63 30.55 -6.64
CA ARG A 373 10.73 31.97 -7.00
C ARG A 373 11.78 32.25 -8.06
N HIS A 374 12.88 31.50 -8.07
CA HIS A 374 13.94 31.64 -9.07
C HIS A 374 13.47 31.33 -10.49
N PHE A 375 12.52 30.41 -10.70
CA PHE A 375 11.94 30.19 -12.04
C PHE A 375 11.02 31.30 -12.52
N VAL A 376 10.47 32.10 -11.60
CA VAL A 376 9.57 33.22 -11.94
C VAL A 376 10.36 34.51 -12.13
N GLN A 377 11.40 34.72 -11.34
CA GLN A 377 12.18 35.97 -11.28
C GLN A 377 13.54 35.87 -12.01
N GLY A 378 13.98 34.67 -12.33
CA GLY A 378 15.32 34.41 -12.87
C GLY A 378 15.49 34.95 -14.28
N GLN A 379 16.70 35.42 -14.58
CA GLN A 379 17.11 35.84 -15.90
C GLN A 379 17.98 34.73 -16.51
N GLY A 380 17.44 33.98 -17.46
CA GLY A 380 18.18 32.94 -18.16
C GLY A 380 17.30 32.02 -19.00
N PRO A 381 17.89 31.30 -19.98
CA PRO A 381 17.13 30.39 -20.85
C PRO A 381 16.46 29.25 -20.09
N TRP A 382 16.99 28.88 -18.92
CA TRP A 382 16.51 27.75 -18.09
C TRP A 382 15.77 28.17 -16.81
N ALA A 383 15.76 29.46 -16.47
CA ALA A 383 15.10 30.01 -15.27
C ALA A 383 13.76 30.66 -15.63
N GLN A 384 12.90 29.91 -16.33
CA GLN A 384 11.63 30.41 -16.86
C GLN A 384 10.44 29.72 -16.20
N ALA A 385 9.30 30.42 -16.10
CA ALA A 385 8.10 29.91 -15.43
C ALA A 385 7.61 28.57 -16.02
N ARG A 386 7.78 28.35 -17.33
CA ARG A 386 7.44 27.08 -18.00
C ARG A 386 8.24 25.87 -17.48
N TYR A 387 9.43 26.11 -16.93
CA TYR A 387 10.29 25.07 -16.36
C TYR A 387 10.14 24.92 -14.85
N ALA A 388 9.27 25.72 -14.23
CA ALA A 388 9.06 25.68 -12.79
C ALA A 388 8.59 24.29 -12.35
N ALA A 389 9.37 23.67 -11.49
CA ALA A 389 9.00 22.43 -10.80
C ALA A 389 9.16 22.63 -9.29
N PRO A 390 8.18 22.23 -8.47
CA PRO A 390 8.38 22.16 -7.03
C PRO A 390 9.43 21.11 -6.70
N VAL A 391 10.41 21.50 -5.90
CA VAL A 391 11.50 20.61 -5.48
C VAL A 391 11.66 20.62 -3.96
N ALA A 392 12.14 19.50 -3.42
CA ALA A 392 12.55 19.33 -2.04
C ALA A 392 14.06 19.08 -1.98
N ALA A 393 14.72 19.67 -0.99
CA ALA A 393 16.16 19.47 -0.80
C ALA A 393 16.47 18.08 -0.22
N VAL A 394 15.57 17.54 0.60
CA VAL A 394 15.77 16.27 1.30
C VAL A 394 15.17 15.13 0.49
N VAL A 395 16.03 14.35 -0.16
CA VAL A 395 15.63 13.06 -0.73
C VAL A 395 15.59 12.01 0.38
N THR A 396 14.48 11.28 0.45
CA THR A 396 14.19 10.32 1.52
C THR A 396 14.26 8.87 1.05
N PRO A 397 14.34 7.89 1.97
CA PRO A 397 14.17 6.48 1.62
C PRO A 397 12.89 6.17 0.85
N LYS A 398 11.77 6.90 1.03
CA LYS A 398 10.56 6.68 0.24
C LYS A 398 10.75 7.11 -1.21
N ASP A 399 11.47 8.19 -1.47
CA ASP A 399 11.80 8.62 -2.83
C ASP A 399 12.67 7.58 -3.54
N CYS A 400 13.69 7.06 -2.84
CA CYS A 400 14.52 5.96 -3.35
C CYS A 400 13.70 4.69 -3.61
N SER A 401 12.73 4.39 -2.76
CA SER A 401 11.92 3.15 -2.83
C SER A 401 10.96 3.09 -4.01
N ARG A 402 10.73 4.23 -4.72
CA ARG A 402 10.01 4.24 -6.01
C ARG A 402 10.67 3.32 -7.03
N CYS A 403 12.00 3.14 -6.97
CA CYS A 403 12.76 2.23 -7.83
C CYS A 403 13.50 1.13 -7.03
N HIS A 404 13.89 1.39 -5.78
CA HIS A 404 14.71 0.50 -4.95
C HIS A 404 13.94 -0.08 -3.75
N LEU A 405 12.78 -0.66 -4.02
CA LEU A 405 11.86 -1.18 -3.00
C LEU A 405 12.52 -2.18 -2.04
N ARG A 406 13.22 -3.18 -2.59
CA ARG A 406 13.86 -4.26 -1.80
C ARG A 406 14.84 -3.66 -0.79
N GLN A 407 15.69 -2.74 -1.23
CA GLN A 407 16.70 -2.08 -0.41
C GLN A 407 16.03 -1.19 0.65
N GLY A 408 15.01 -0.41 0.26
CA GLY A 408 14.25 0.43 1.20
C GLY A 408 13.59 -0.39 2.32
N GLN A 409 12.97 -1.52 2.00
CA GLN A 409 12.33 -2.42 2.97
C GLN A 409 13.34 -3.10 3.91
N GLN A 410 14.45 -3.58 3.36
CA GLN A 410 15.54 -4.17 4.15
C GLN A 410 16.16 -3.13 5.09
N TYR A 411 16.35 -1.91 4.63
CA TYR A 411 16.88 -0.84 5.45
C TYR A 411 15.90 -0.43 6.55
N ALA A 412 14.61 -0.29 6.24
CA ALA A 412 13.59 0.20 7.18
C ALA A 412 13.41 -0.66 8.44
N ARG A 413 13.71 -1.97 8.35
CA ARG A 413 13.71 -2.91 9.48
C ARG A 413 15.05 -3.01 10.22
N SER A 414 16.11 -2.49 9.61
CA SER A 414 17.46 -2.57 10.16
C SER A 414 17.62 -1.71 11.42
N LYS A 415 18.63 -2.04 12.23
CA LYS A 415 19.04 -1.21 13.37
C LYS A 415 19.55 0.17 12.96
N HIS A 416 20.08 0.31 11.75
CA HIS A 416 20.50 1.61 11.21
C HIS A 416 19.31 2.57 11.14
N ALA A 417 18.20 2.16 10.52
CA ALA A 417 16.98 2.96 10.49
C ALA A 417 16.39 3.23 11.89
N GLY A 418 16.63 2.32 12.85
CA GLY A 418 16.18 2.45 14.24
C GLY A 418 17.14 3.20 15.17
N THR A 419 18.35 3.59 14.72
CA THR A 419 19.45 3.92 15.64
C THR A 419 19.15 5.12 16.54
N LEU A 420 18.43 6.12 16.03
CA LEU A 420 18.01 7.28 16.82
C LEU A 420 17.15 6.87 18.04
N SER A 421 16.27 5.89 17.87
CA SER A 421 15.45 5.35 18.97
C SER A 421 16.25 4.45 19.91
N ILE A 422 17.26 3.75 19.38
CA ILE A 422 18.13 2.87 20.19
C ILE A 422 18.95 3.71 21.15
N ILE A 423 19.62 4.77 20.66
CA ILE A 423 20.49 5.60 21.52
C ILE A 423 19.73 6.28 22.67
N GLN A 424 18.45 6.61 22.48
CA GLN A 424 17.64 7.17 23.58
C GLN A 424 17.33 6.15 24.66
N GLN A 425 17.12 4.89 24.28
CA GLN A 425 16.82 3.82 25.21
C GLN A 425 18.09 3.34 25.93
N THR A 426 19.25 3.37 25.25
CA THR A 426 20.51 2.85 25.81
C THR A 426 21.35 3.91 26.53
N SER A 427 21.13 5.20 26.25
CA SER A 427 21.97 6.29 26.76
C SER A 427 21.13 7.29 27.58
N PRO A 428 20.69 6.94 28.80
CA PRO A 428 19.81 7.77 29.62
C PRO A 428 20.39 9.14 29.97
N TRP A 429 21.72 9.29 29.92
CA TRP A 429 22.41 10.58 30.07
C TRP A 429 22.06 11.60 28.98
N LEU A 430 21.72 11.15 27.75
CA LEU A 430 21.19 12.02 26.70
C LEU A 430 19.84 12.60 27.12
N SER A 431 18.96 11.77 27.68
CA SER A 431 17.65 12.21 28.17
C SER A 431 17.74 13.09 29.42
N GLN A 432 18.86 13.09 30.14
CA GLN A 432 19.11 14.05 31.23
C GLN A 432 19.65 15.41 30.76
N GLY A 433 19.93 15.55 29.46
CA GLY A 433 20.39 16.81 28.88
C GLY A 433 21.89 17.06 29.08
N LEU A 434 22.71 16.05 29.37
CA LEU A 434 24.16 16.16 29.62
C LEU A 434 25.00 16.46 28.36
N SER A 435 24.40 17.09 27.35
CA SER A 435 25.02 17.57 26.12
C SER A 435 24.13 18.67 25.54
N SER A 436 24.71 19.70 24.96
CA SER A 436 23.99 20.81 24.33
C SER A 436 23.35 20.40 23.00
N PRO A 437 22.36 21.16 22.51
CA PRO A 437 21.82 20.94 21.16
C PRO A 437 22.89 20.99 20.07
N LEU A 438 23.90 21.87 20.22
CA LEU A 438 24.98 22.01 19.26
C LEU A 438 25.90 20.79 19.26
N GLU A 439 26.36 20.31 20.42
CA GLU A 439 27.18 19.09 20.51
C GLU A 439 26.50 17.87 19.89
N ARG A 440 25.18 17.75 20.07
CA ARG A 440 24.40 16.69 19.43
C ARG A 440 24.35 16.85 17.91
N ALA A 441 24.07 18.06 17.42
CA ALA A 441 23.95 18.36 16.00
C ALA A 441 25.27 18.20 15.23
N THR A 442 26.39 18.57 15.84
CA THR A 442 27.72 18.52 15.21
C THR A 442 28.45 17.19 15.41
N GLY A 443 28.14 16.43 16.47
CA GLY A 443 28.75 15.13 16.76
C GLY A 443 27.77 13.96 16.55
N CYS A 444 26.98 13.65 17.58
CA CYS A 444 26.19 12.42 17.65
C CYS A 444 25.26 12.22 16.45
N PHE A 445 24.54 13.27 16.05
CA PHE A 445 23.53 13.17 14.99
C PHE A 445 24.14 13.02 13.60
N LYS A 446 25.43 13.36 13.39
CA LYS A 446 26.09 13.10 12.12
C LYS A 446 26.17 11.60 11.80
N CYS A 447 26.26 10.75 12.83
CA CYS A 447 26.24 9.30 12.69
C CYS A 447 24.82 8.73 12.89
N HIS A 448 24.14 9.12 13.99
CA HIS A 448 22.86 8.49 14.37
C HIS A 448 21.62 9.06 13.68
N GLY A 449 21.71 10.28 13.16
CA GLY A 449 20.60 11.01 12.56
C GLY A 449 19.96 12.01 13.52
N SER A 450 19.27 12.98 12.94
CA SER A 450 18.45 13.99 13.63
C SER A 450 16.97 13.76 13.29
N VAL A 451 16.08 14.43 14.03
CA VAL A 451 14.68 14.62 13.58
C VAL A 451 14.63 15.88 12.75
N LEU A 452 14.35 15.77 11.45
CA LEU A 452 14.27 16.93 10.58
C LEU A 452 13.11 17.83 11.00
N LYS A 453 13.39 19.13 10.96
CA LYS A 453 12.40 20.18 11.23
C LYS A 453 12.50 21.23 10.14
N VAL A 454 11.35 21.81 9.83
CA VAL A 454 11.23 23.00 8.98
C VAL A 454 10.64 24.14 9.79
N ASP A 455 11.04 25.36 9.48
CA ASP A 455 10.37 26.56 9.97
C ASP A 455 9.06 26.85 9.21
N ALA A 456 8.34 27.89 9.62
CA ALA A 456 7.09 28.29 8.98
C ALA A 456 7.24 28.71 7.50
N GLN A 457 8.47 28.95 7.04
CA GLN A 457 8.80 29.28 5.65
C GLN A 457 9.29 28.06 4.86
N GLY A 458 9.24 26.85 5.44
CA GLY A 458 9.68 25.61 4.81
C GLY A 458 11.19 25.41 4.80
N ARG A 459 11.96 26.23 5.55
CA ARG A 459 13.42 26.11 5.62
C ARG A 459 13.83 25.09 6.67
N LEU A 460 14.78 24.23 6.32
CA LEU A 460 15.32 23.23 7.23
C LEU A 460 16.07 23.86 8.41
N ASP A 461 15.79 23.37 9.62
CA ASP A 461 16.44 23.82 10.86
C ASP A 461 17.94 23.44 10.85
N PRO A 462 18.87 24.41 11.03
CA PRO A 462 20.32 24.18 11.05
C PRO A 462 20.81 23.18 12.10
N LEU A 463 20.06 22.98 13.19
CA LEU A 463 20.38 21.97 14.22
C LEU A 463 20.00 20.55 13.77
N THR A 464 19.23 20.42 12.70
CA THR A 464 18.75 19.14 12.17
C THR A 464 19.26 18.83 10.78
N TRP A 465 19.72 19.85 10.03
CA TRP A 465 20.23 19.74 8.65
C TRP A 465 21.47 20.64 8.46
N PRO A 466 22.52 20.21 7.71
CA PRO A 466 22.66 18.98 6.93
C PRO A 466 22.92 17.75 7.80
N ASN A 467 22.29 16.63 7.44
CA ASN A 467 22.38 15.40 8.21
C ASN A 467 22.30 14.16 7.31
N MET A 468 23.24 13.24 7.50
CA MET A 468 23.34 11.98 6.75
C MET A 468 23.33 10.76 7.67
N GLY A 469 22.96 10.96 8.94
CA GLY A 469 22.98 9.90 9.92
C GLY A 469 21.98 8.80 9.58
N VAL A 470 22.36 7.56 9.87
CA VAL A 470 21.67 6.36 9.37
C VAL A 470 20.25 6.19 9.93
N GLY A 471 19.93 6.84 11.06
CA GLY A 471 18.61 6.82 11.68
C GLY A 471 17.84 8.15 11.58
N ARG A 472 18.21 9.04 10.65
CA ARG A 472 17.55 10.34 10.48
C ARG A 472 16.03 10.15 10.32
N LEU A 473 15.23 10.90 11.07
CA LEU A 473 13.77 10.91 10.89
C LEU A 473 13.42 12.03 9.92
N ASN A 474 12.87 11.64 8.76
CA ASN A 474 12.51 12.56 7.68
C ASN A 474 11.10 13.15 7.87
N LEU A 475 10.81 14.23 7.14
CA LEU A 475 9.52 14.94 7.20
C LEU A 475 8.35 14.11 6.66
N ASP A 476 8.64 13.17 5.75
CA ASP A 476 7.69 12.18 5.24
C ASP A 476 7.50 10.98 6.20
N HIS A 477 8.06 11.05 7.42
CA HIS A 477 8.10 10.00 8.44
C HIS A 477 8.92 8.75 8.08
N SER A 478 9.63 8.74 6.97
CA SER A 478 10.58 7.67 6.67
C SER A 478 11.81 7.76 7.57
N ARG A 479 12.47 6.61 7.79
CA ARG A 479 13.65 6.51 8.64
C ARG A 479 14.90 6.23 7.82
N GLY A 480 15.90 7.05 8.03
CA GLY A 480 17.26 6.91 7.54
C GLY A 480 17.65 7.85 6.42
N SER A 481 18.91 7.70 6.03
CA SER A 481 19.53 8.40 4.91
C SER A 481 20.23 7.38 4.01
N CYS A 482 19.72 7.20 2.79
CA CYS A 482 20.27 6.23 1.84
C CYS A 482 21.68 6.62 1.34
N SER A 483 22.05 7.89 1.46
CA SER A 483 23.35 8.41 1.01
C SER A 483 24.43 8.37 2.10
N ALA A 484 24.21 7.66 3.20
CA ALA A 484 25.20 7.47 4.27
C ALA A 484 26.42 6.63 3.82
N CYS A 485 26.24 5.66 2.92
CA CYS A 485 27.31 4.74 2.48
C CYS A 485 27.76 4.98 1.03
N HIS A 486 26.81 5.17 0.11
CA HIS A 486 27.07 5.60 -1.27
C HIS A 486 26.60 7.05 -1.43
N GLY A 487 27.54 7.98 -1.26
CA GLY A 487 27.26 9.41 -1.17
C GLY A 487 26.51 9.96 -2.39
N GLN A 488 25.72 10.99 -2.14
CA GLN A 488 25.16 11.83 -3.20
C GLN A 488 26.29 12.68 -3.83
N HIS A 489 26.28 12.97 -5.13
CA HIS A 489 25.31 12.62 -6.17
C HIS A 489 25.82 11.51 -7.12
N GLY A 490 27.00 10.94 -6.84
CA GLY A 490 27.57 9.83 -7.59
C GLY A 490 26.91 8.47 -7.33
N PHE A 491 26.34 8.26 -6.12
CA PHE A 491 25.65 7.02 -5.69
C PHE A 491 26.43 5.73 -6.04
N SER A 492 27.74 5.76 -5.78
CA SER A 492 28.67 4.73 -6.24
C SER A 492 28.59 3.44 -5.42
N LEU A 493 28.24 2.32 -6.07
CA LEU A 493 28.31 0.98 -5.47
C LEU A 493 29.74 0.63 -5.03
N ALA A 494 30.74 1.08 -5.81
CA ALA A 494 32.14 0.89 -5.47
C ALA A 494 32.52 1.62 -4.18
N GLN A 495 31.98 2.82 -3.95
CA GLN A 495 32.18 3.54 -2.70
C GLN A 495 31.56 2.79 -1.52
N ALA A 496 30.32 2.32 -1.64
CA ALA A 496 29.65 1.60 -0.56
C ALA A 496 30.33 0.28 -0.17
N ARG A 497 31.05 -0.37 -1.09
CA ARG A 497 31.79 -1.61 -0.83
C ARG A 497 33.14 -1.41 -0.14
N ARG A 498 33.66 -0.19 -0.19
CA ARG A 498 34.95 0.17 0.39
C ARG A 498 34.81 0.44 1.89
N PRO A 499 35.75 -0.05 2.73
CA PRO A 499 35.73 0.16 4.18
C PRO A 499 35.63 1.63 4.60
N GLU A 500 36.19 2.54 3.82
CA GLU A 500 36.20 3.98 4.10
C GLU A 500 34.79 4.58 4.17
N ALA A 501 33.80 3.98 3.49
CA ALA A 501 32.40 4.40 3.60
C ALA A 501 31.80 4.11 4.99
N CYS A 502 32.32 3.10 5.70
CA CYS A 502 31.88 2.75 7.06
C CYS A 502 32.65 3.56 8.12
N GLY A 503 33.93 3.84 7.86
CA GLY A 503 34.88 4.48 8.78
C GLY A 503 34.56 5.93 9.14
N VAL A 504 33.51 6.53 8.58
CA VAL A 504 32.99 7.84 9.01
C VAL A 504 32.24 7.75 10.34
N CYS A 505 31.62 6.59 10.63
CA CYS A 505 30.81 6.36 11.83
C CYS A 505 31.34 5.21 12.70
N HIS A 506 31.93 4.19 12.08
CA HIS A 506 32.45 3.00 12.75
C HIS A 506 33.93 3.14 13.11
N LEU A 507 34.21 4.08 13.99
CA LEU A 507 35.55 4.46 14.44
C LEU A 507 35.54 4.89 15.91
N GLY A 508 36.71 5.19 16.44
CA GLY A 508 36.84 5.88 17.73
C GLY A 508 36.79 4.94 18.94
N PRO A 509 36.70 5.49 20.15
CA PRO A 509 37.05 4.74 21.37
C PRO A 509 36.03 3.66 21.76
N ASP A 510 34.77 3.80 21.36
CA ASP A 510 33.69 2.93 21.79
C ASP A 510 33.33 1.83 20.79
N HIS A 511 33.58 2.06 19.51
CA HIS A 511 33.39 1.05 18.48
C HIS A 511 34.38 1.26 17.32
N PRO A 512 35.68 0.96 17.52
CA PRO A 512 36.73 1.18 16.53
C PRO A 512 36.76 0.10 15.44
N GLN A 513 35.64 -0.18 14.78
CA GLN A 513 35.62 -1.28 13.80
C GLN A 513 36.50 -1.01 12.59
N MET A 514 36.67 0.25 12.18
CA MET A 514 37.58 0.60 11.09
C MET A 514 39.05 0.37 11.45
N GLU A 515 39.45 0.73 12.67
CA GLU A 515 40.82 0.53 13.16
C GLU A 515 41.12 -0.95 13.40
N ILE A 516 40.16 -1.68 13.99
CA ILE A 516 40.20 -3.14 14.13
C ILE A 516 40.37 -3.81 12.75
N TYR A 517 39.53 -3.44 11.79
CA TYR A 517 39.63 -3.97 10.43
C TYR A 517 41.00 -3.66 9.83
N ALA A 518 41.48 -2.42 9.96
CA ALA A 518 42.75 -1.97 9.42
C ALA A 518 43.97 -2.72 9.97
N GLU A 519 43.95 -3.10 11.25
CA GLU A 519 45.00 -3.92 11.88
C GLU A 519 44.95 -5.39 11.42
N SER A 520 43.74 -5.93 11.23
CA SER A 520 43.54 -7.33 10.85
C SER A 520 44.26 -7.69 9.54
N LYS A 521 44.54 -8.98 9.34
CA LYS A 521 45.09 -9.46 8.05
C LYS A 521 44.17 -9.15 6.86
N HIS A 522 42.84 -9.11 7.07
CA HIS A 522 41.90 -8.72 6.02
C HIS A 522 42.12 -7.27 5.58
N GLY A 523 42.21 -6.33 6.51
CA GLY A 523 42.45 -4.92 6.21
C GLY A 523 43.85 -4.63 5.72
N ALA A 524 44.87 -5.32 6.24
CA ALA A 524 46.24 -5.19 5.76
C ALA A 524 46.39 -5.59 4.28
N ILE A 525 45.77 -6.71 3.88
CA ILE A 525 45.76 -7.15 2.48
C ILE A 525 44.91 -6.20 1.61
N TYR A 526 43.76 -5.74 2.11
CA TYR A 526 42.96 -4.72 1.42
C TYR A 526 43.76 -3.43 1.17
N ARG A 527 44.52 -2.95 2.16
CA ARG A 527 45.35 -1.75 1.99
C ARG A 527 46.42 -1.94 0.93
N ALA A 528 47.04 -3.13 0.90
CA ALA A 528 48.09 -3.44 -0.06
C ALA A 528 47.57 -3.68 -1.49
N GLN A 529 46.39 -4.30 -1.66
CA GLN A 529 45.94 -4.84 -2.95
C GLN A 529 44.60 -4.28 -3.43
N GLY A 530 43.80 -3.68 -2.54
CA GLY A 530 42.42 -3.29 -2.80
C GLY A 530 42.22 -2.22 -3.87
N ARG A 531 43.29 -1.51 -4.28
CA ARG A 531 43.23 -0.60 -5.44
C ARG A 531 42.99 -1.35 -6.76
N ALA A 532 43.53 -2.56 -6.91
CA ALA A 532 43.45 -3.36 -8.13
C ALA A 532 42.19 -4.24 -8.22
N TRP A 533 41.39 -4.29 -7.16
CA TRP A 533 40.17 -5.10 -7.11
C TRP A 533 39.04 -4.50 -7.92
N ARG A 534 38.08 -5.34 -8.31
CA ARG A 534 36.88 -4.93 -9.03
C ARG A 534 35.78 -4.58 -8.03
N TRP A 535 35.38 -3.30 -7.99
CA TRP A 535 34.45 -2.75 -6.99
C TRP A 535 33.03 -2.51 -7.51
N ASP A 536 32.86 -2.47 -8.82
CA ASP A 536 31.64 -2.10 -9.52
C ASP A 536 30.89 -3.30 -10.10
N ALA A 537 31.31 -4.53 -9.75
CA ALA A 537 30.62 -5.76 -10.12
C ALA A 537 29.11 -5.66 -9.81
N PRO A 538 28.21 -6.11 -10.69
CA PRO A 538 26.79 -6.11 -10.42
C PRO A 538 26.45 -6.76 -9.07
N PRO A 539 25.35 -6.35 -8.40
CA PRO A 539 24.86 -7.02 -7.20
C PRO A 539 24.77 -8.53 -7.40
N GLU A 540 24.99 -9.29 -6.33
CA GLU A 540 25.02 -10.78 -6.33
C GLU A 540 26.19 -11.43 -7.10
N THR A 541 26.94 -10.69 -7.93
CA THR A 541 28.07 -11.24 -8.73
C THR A 541 29.45 -10.87 -8.19
N TRP A 542 29.53 -10.08 -7.12
CA TRP A 542 30.79 -9.67 -6.51
C TRP A 542 31.42 -10.84 -5.75
N THR A 543 32.41 -11.48 -6.35
CA THR A 543 32.84 -12.84 -6.01
C THR A 543 34.19 -12.86 -5.28
N PRO A 544 34.26 -13.45 -4.06
CA PRO A 544 35.52 -13.68 -3.36
C PRO A 544 36.50 -14.50 -4.19
N GLY A 545 37.78 -14.14 -4.18
CA GLY A 545 38.84 -14.79 -4.95
C GLY A 545 38.94 -14.35 -6.41
N VAL A 546 37.88 -13.74 -6.97
CA VAL A 546 37.84 -13.24 -8.35
C VAL A 546 37.88 -11.72 -8.38
N ASP A 547 36.88 -11.07 -7.77
CA ASP A 547 36.78 -9.61 -7.76
C ASP A 547 37.59 -8.98 -6.61
N TYR A 548 37.76 -9.72 -5.51
CA TYR A 548 38.51 -9.29 -4.32
C TYR A 548 39.12 -10.47 -3.57
N ARG A 549 40.27 -10.27 -2.91
CA ARG A 549 40.98 -11.34 -2.19
C ARG A 549 40.55 -11.48 -0.72
N THR A 550 40.42 -10.36 0.00
CA THR A 550 39.98 -10.36 1.40
C THR A 550 38.70 -9.56 1.58
N PRO A 551 37.80 -10.00 2.49
CA PRO A 551 36.51 -9.35 2.65
C PRO A 551 36.66 -7.94 3.24
N THR A 552 35.79 -7.02 2.82
CA THR A 552 35.60 -5.71 3.46
C THR A 552 34.42 -5.75 4.42
N CYS A 553 34.16 -4.63 5.12
CA CYS A 553 32.96 -4.41 5.92
C CYS A 553 31.68 -4.80 5.16
N ALA A 554 31.57 -4.31 3.92
CA ALA A 554 30.42 -4.60 3.06
C ALA A 554 30.35 -6.07 2.66
N ALA A 555 31.47 -6.72 2.32
CA ALA A 555 31.47 -8.15 1.98
C ALA A 555 30.90 -9.01 3.12
N CYS A 556 31.29 -8.74 4.36
CA CYS A 556 30.82 -9.48 5.52
C CYS A 556 29.37 -9.15 5.91
N HIS A 557 28.96 -7.88 5.85
CA HIS A 557 27.70 -7.45 6.47
C HIS A 557 26.56 -7.14 5.50
N MET A 558 26.82 -6.88 4.21
CA MET A 558 25.81 -6.34 3.29
C MET A 558 25.83 -6.96 1.90
N SER A 559 26.98 -7.03 1.25
CA SER A 559 27.12 -7.56 -0.10
C SER A 559 26.92 -9.06 -0.15
N ALA A 560 26.62 -9.56 -1.34
CA ALA A 560 26.65 -11.00 -1.58
C ALA A 560 28.06 -11.55 -1.36
N ALA A 561 28.15 -12.74 -0.78
CA ALA A 561 29.41 -13.43 -0.55
C ALA A 561 29.17 -14.93 -0.50
N GLY A 562 29.77 -15.67 -1.44
CA GLY A 562 29.48 -17.09 -1.63
C GLY A 562 27.99 -17.31 -1.90
N GLN A 563 27.35 -18.17 -1.10
CA GLN A 563 25.91 -18.45 -1.20
C GLN A 563 25.03 -17.46 -0.42
N THR A 564 25.62 -16.46 0.22
CA THR A 564 24.86 -15.49 1.02
C THR A 564 24.44 -14.31 0.16
N PRO A 565 23.14 -14.02 0.01
CA PRO A 565 22.65 -12.93 -0.83
C PRO A 565 22.91 -11.56 -0.20
N SER A 566 22.87 -10.51 -1.03
CA SER A 566 23.01 -9.13 -0.53
C SER A 566 21.81 -8.67 0.31
N THR A 567 22.05 -7.73 1.22
CA THR A 567 21.04 -7.14 2.09
C THR A 567 21.41 -5.71 2.52
N HIS A 568 20.40 -4.86 2.71
CA HIS A 568 20.52 -3.57 3.40
C HIS A 568 20.10 -3.65 4.89
N ASP A 569 19.76 -4.85 5.37
CA ASP A 569 19.52 -5.12 6.78
C ASP A 569 20.82 -5.57 7.45
N VAL A 570 21.61 -4.61 7.91
CA VAL A 570 22.94 -4.87 8.53
C VAL A 570 22.87 -5.72 9.82
N GLY A 571 21.68 -5.83 10.44
CA GLY A 571 21.46 -6.70 11.59
C GLY A 571 21.32 -8.18 11.23
N ARG A 572 21.04 -8.49 9.96
CA ARG A 572 20.67 -9.83 9.49
C ARG A 572 21.70 -10.93 9.78
N ARG A 573 22.99 -10.57 9.83
CA ARG A 573 24.12 -11.49 9.98
C ARG A 573 24.79 -11.43 11.37
N LEU A 574 24.22 -10.69 12.32
CA LEU A 574 24.79 -10.54 13.66
C LEU A 574 24.32 -11.68 14.58
N SER A 575 25.24 -12.38 15.23
CA SER A 575 24.94 -13.42 16.22
C SER A 575 25.07 -12.95 17.69
N TRP A 576 25.58 -11.74 17.88
CA TRP A 576 25.85 -11.10 19.17
C TRP A 576 25.61 -9.61 19.07
N GLU A 577 25.12 -9.02 20.16
CA GLU A 577 25.04 -7.56 20.33
C GLU A 577 26.24 -7.07 21.11
N LEU A 578 27.36 -6.91 20.41
CA LEU A 578 28.63 -6.51 21.02
C LEU A 578 28.65 -5.06 21.52
N GLN A 579 27.70 -4.23 21.07
CA GLN A 579 27.54 -2.87 21.59
C GLN A 579 26.89 -2.80 22.97
N ALA A 580 26.20 -3.86 23.42
CA ALA A 580 25.48 -3.85 24.68
C ALA A 580 26.44 -3.96 25.88
N PRO A 581 26.13 -3.34 27.04
CA PRO A 581 26.96 -3.43 28.25
C PRO A 581 27.26 -4.88 28.63
N LEU A 582 26.20 -5.65 28.91
CA LEU A 582 26.21 -7.11 28.85
C LEU A 582 26.00 -7.51 27.40
N THR A 583 26.92 -8.28 26.83
CA THR A 583 26.68 -8.82 25.49
C THR A 583 25.59 -9.88 25.55
N VAL A 584 24.53 -9.67 24.77
CA VAL A 584 23.36 -10.53 24.69
C VAL A 584 23.13 -11.02 23.26
N ARG A 585 22.26 -12.01 23.08
CA ARG A 585 21.85 -12.41 21.74
C ARG A 585 20.98 -11.29 21.10
N PRO A 586 21.00 -11.15 19.77
CA PRO A 586 20.18 -10.15 19.07
C PRO A 586 18.69 -10.15 19.44
N GLN A 587 18.10 -11.30 19.74
CA GLN A 587 16.68 -11.38 20.14
C GLN A 587 16.44 -10.91 21.58
N GLU A 588 17.47 -10.93 22.43
CA GLU A 588 17.42 -10.50 23.84
C GLU A 588 17.74 -9.01 24.00
N PHE A 589 18.10 -8.32 22.92
CA PHE A 589 18.42 -6.90 22.96
C PHE A 589 17.14 -6.05 22.97
N GLY A 590 16.63 -5.81 24.19
CA GLY A 590 15.38 -5.11 24.45
C GLY A 590 15.11 -3.84 23.63
N PRO A 591 16.08 -2.92 23.42
CA PRO A 591 15.83 -1.69 22.67
C PRO A 591 15.42 -1.89 21.20
N TRP A 592 15.88 -2.99 20.59
CA TRP A 592 15.54 -3.37 19.21
C TRP A 592 15.82 -4.86 18.98
N PRO A 593 14.92 -5.74 19.44
CA PRO A 593 15.13 -7.18 19.38
C PRO A 593 15.08 -7.65 17.92
N SER A 594 16.01 -8.52 17.54
CA SER A 594 16.00 -9.18 16.24
C SER A 594 14.83 -10.17 16.18
N ALA A 595 14.01 -10.07 15.12
CA ALA A 595 13.00 -11.08 14.82
C ALA A 595 13.61 -12.41 14.35
N ARG A 596 14.90 -12.40 13.98
CA ARG A 596 15.59 -13.57 13.45
C ARG A 596 16.38 -14.31 14.54
N PRO A 597 16.34 -15.66 14.58
CA PRO A 597 17.17 -16.45 15.46
C PRO A 597 18.68 -16.20 15.26
N TRP A 598 19.43 -15.97 16.34
CA TRP A 598 20.88 -15.73 16.24
C TRP A 598 21.64 -16.89 15.59
N ARG A 599 21.13 -18.12 15.72
CA ARG A 599 21.75 -19.33 15.13
C ARG A 599 21.72 -19.26 13.61
N GLU A 600 20.62 -18.78 13.03
CA GLU A 600 20.53 -18.56 11.59
C GLU A 600 21.45 -17.43 11.12
N ALA A 601 21.52 -16.33 11.89
CA ALA A 601 22.43 -15.23 11.60
C ALA A 601 23.90 -15.71 11.65
N ARG A 602 24.25 -16.55 12.63
CA ARG A 602 25.57 -17.20 12.73
C ARG A 602 25.84 -18.10 11.52
N GLN A 603 24.88 -18.92 11.09
CA GLN A 603 25.06 -19.77 9.90
C GLN A 603 25.22 -18.94 8.63
N GLU A 604 24.50 -17.83 8.50
CA GLU A 604 24.66 -16.92 7.37
C GLU A 604 26.04 -16.27 7.34
N MET A 605 26.57 -15.83 8.48
CA MET A 605 27.95 -15.32 8.57
C MET A 605 28.99 -16.44 8.32
N ARG A 606 28.76 -17.66 8.82
CA ARG A 606 29.64 -18.80 8.53
C ARG A 606 29.77 -19.06 7.03
N ARG A 607 28.67 -18.97 6.27
CA ARG A 607 28.69 -19.12 4.81
C ARG A 607 29.55 -18.05 4.12
N VAL A 608 29.59 -16.82 4.65
CA VAL A 608 30.52 -15.79 4.17
C VAL A 608 31.97 -16.25 4.38
N CYS A 609 32.31 -16.73 5.58
CA CYS A 609 33.66 -17.18 5.88
C CYS A 609 34.08 -18.40 5.04
N LEU A 610 33.15 -19.34 4.81
CA LEU A 610 33.37 -20.56 4.03
C LEU A 610 33.64 -20.31 2.54
N ALA A 611 33.40 -19.10 2.04
CA ALA A 611 33.80 -18.74 0.68
C ALA A 611 35.33 -18.70 0.51
N CYS A 612 36.10 -18.57 1.61
CA CYS A 612 37.57 -18.49 1.58
C CYS A 612 38.27 -19.43 2.57
N HIS A 613 37.59 -19.89 3.63
CA HIS A 613 38.20 -20.65 4.72
C HIS A 613 37.61 -22.06 4.87
N SER A 614 38.42 -22.98 5.39
CA SER A 614 37.96 -24.33 5.72
C SER A 614 36.96 -24.33 6.88
N PRO A 615 36.03 -25.30 6.96
CA PRO A 615 35.06 -25.41 8.05
C PRO A 615 35.69 -25.40 9.45
N GLN A 616 36.81 -26.12 9.64
CA GLN A 616 37.51 -26.18 10.92
C GLN A 616 38.02 -24.80 11.37
N TRP A 617 38.55 -24.00 10.44
CA TRP A 617 39.01 -22.65 10.77
C TRP A 617 37.84 -21.77 11.21
N VAL A 618 36.72 -21.84 10.47
CA VAL A 618 35.50 -21.08 10.77
C VAL A 618 34.92 -21.46 12.14
N ASP A 619 34.87 -22.76 12.45
CA ASP A 619 34.42 -23.26 13.76
C ASP A 619 35.31 -22.75 14.90
N SER A 620 36.62 -22.81 14.73
CA SER A 620 37.59 -22.36 15.72
C SER A 620 37.49 -20.85 15.98
N HIS A 621 37.39 -20.03 14.92
CA HIS A 621 37.20 -18.59 15.07
C HIS A 621 35.95 -18.26 15.90
N PHE A 622 34.83 -18.90 15.58
CA PHE A 622 33.57 -18.64 16.26
C PHE A 622 33.54 -19.14 17.71
N ARG A 623 34.21 -20.27 18.01
CA ARG A 623 34.41 -20.73 19.39
C ARG A 623 35.22 -19.75 20.21
N GLN A 624 36.29 -19.19 19.65
CA GLN A 624 37.11 -18.18 20.32
C GLN A 624 36.33 -16.89 20.59
N LEU A 625 35.55 -16.42 19.61
CA LEU A 625 34.66 -15.27 19.81
C LEU A 625 33.64 -15.52 20.93
N ASP A 626 32.99 -16.68 20.92
CA ASP A 626 31.99 -17.01 21.93
C ASP A 626 32.60 -17.09 23.34
N ALA A 627 33.82 -17.66 23.46
CA ALA A 627 34.57 -17.70 24.72
C ALA A 627 34.98 -16.30 25.20
N ALA A 628 35.48 -15.42 24.31
CA ALA A 628 35.85 -14.05 24.68
C ALA A 628 34.66 -13.23 25.16
N VAL A 629 33.47 -13.43 24.57
CA VAL A 629 32.22 -12.82 25.02
C VAL A 629 31.82 -13.31 26.41
N GLN A 630 31.90 -14.62 26.66
CA GLN A 630 31.60 -15.21 27.96
C GLN A 630 32.58 -14.71 29.03
N GLU A 631 33.88 -14.73 28.76
CA GLU A 631 34.91 -14.23 29.66
C GLU A 631 34.66 -12.77 30.05
N TYR A 632 34.39 -11.91 29.07
CA TYR A 632 34.02 -10.52 29.34
C TYR A 632 32.78 -10.41 30.23
N ASN A 633 31.70 -11.12 29.88
CA ASN A 633 30.42 -11.00 30.57
C ASN A 633 30.54 -11.46 32.04
N ASP A 634 31.20 -12.59 32.27
CA ASP A 634 31.24 -13.26 33.57
C ASP A 634 32.32 -12.71 34.48
N LEU A 635 33.52 -12.43 33.96
CA LEU A 635 34.65 -12.02 34.79
C LEU A 635 34.78 -10.50 34.96
N TYR A 636 34.18 -9.70 34.06
CA TYR A 636 34.35 -8.25 34.07
C TYR A 636 33.04 -7.51 34.29
N PHE A 637 32.04 -7.71 33.43
CA PHE A 637 30.84 -6.87 33.45
C PHE A 637 29.94 -7.17 34.64
N ARG A 638 29.54 -8.43 34.84
CA ARG A 638 28.63 -8.82 35.94
C ARG A 638 29.17 -8.42 37.33
N PRO A 639 30.45 -8.66 37.67
CA PRO A 639 30.98 -8.25 38.98
C PRO A 639 30.97 -6.73 39.19
N VAL A 640 31.35 -5.97 38.15
CA VAL A 640 31.37 -4.51 38.20
C VAL A 640 29.95 -3.92 38.28
N GLN A 641 28.99 -4.50 37.57
CA GLN A 641 27.58 -4.13 37.65
C GLN A 641 27.03 -4.38 39.06
N ALA A 642 27.23 -5.57 39.62
CA ALA A 642 26.79 -5.90 40.97
C ALA A 642 27.38 -4.95 42.02
N LYS A 643 28.67 -4.60 41.87
CA LYS A 643 29.33 -3.61 42.74
C LYS A 643 28.72 -2.21 42.61
N LEU A 644 28.40 -1.77 41.38
CA LEU A 644 27.75 -0.50 41.13
C LEU A 644 26.34 -0.46 41.78
N GLU A 645 25.58 -1.54 41.67
CA GLU A 645 24.24 -1.67 42.26
C GLU A 645 24.30 -1.52 43.78
N VAL A 646 25.26 -2.17 44.46
CA VAL A 646 25.46 -2.02 45.91
C VAL A 646 25.76 -0.56 46.31
N LEU A 647 26.55 0.16 45.51
CA LEU A 647 26.82 1.60 45.77
C LEU A 647 25.55 2.45 45.63
N HIS A 648 24.70 2.13 44.65
CA HIS A 648 23.41 2.81 44.47
C HIS A 648 22.47 2.53 45.65
N ASP A 649 22.33 1.27 46.04
CA ASP A 649 21.39 0.86 47.08
C ASP A 649 21.78 1.37 48.47
N LYS A 650 23.09 1.55 48.73
CA LYS A 650 23.60 2.20 49.95
C LYS A 650 23.59 3.73 49.88
N GLY A 651 23.12 4.34 48.80
CA GLY A 651 23.08 5.79 48.62
C GLY A 651 24.47 6.45 48.54
N LEU A 652 25.51 5.67 48.25
CA LEU A 652 26.89 6.15 48.12
C LEU A 652 27.17 6.74 46.74
N LEU A 653 26.43 6.31 45.71
CA LEU A 653 26.46 6.91 44.38
C LEU A 653 25.02 7.10 43.89
N PRO A 654 24.57 8.32 43.56
CA PRO A 654 23.23 8.51 42.97
C PRO A 654 23.10 7.84 41.59
N ARG A 655 21.91 7.37 41.22
CA ARG A 655 21.68 6.65 39.94
C ARG A 655 21.79 7.58 38.72
N GLU A 656 21.54 8.86 38.92
CA GLU A 656 21.64 9.97 37.98
C GLU A 656 23.01 10.66 38.00
N ALA A 657 23.99 10.08 38.69
CA ALA A 657 25.31 10.67 38.83
C ALA A 657 26.15 10.66 37.55
N PHE A 658 25.68 10.02 36.46
CA PHE A 658 26.30 9.81 35.15
C PHE A 658 27.73 10.36 34.95
N PHE A 659 28.02 11.12 33.89
CA PHE A 659 29.38 11.64 33.65
C PHE A 659 29.84 12.69 34.67
N ARG A 660 28.98 13.05 35.65
CA ARG A 660 29.28 13.96 36.74
C ARG A 660 30.08 13.30 37.85
N SER A 661 30.07 11.96 37.94
CA SER A 661 30.90 11.22 38.89
C SER A 661 32.05 10.52 38.16
N PRO A 662 33.32 10.78 38.52
CA PRO A 662 34.45 10.04 37.96
C PRO A 662 34.37 8.52 38.18
N LEU A 663 33.69 8.08 39.22
CA LEU A 663 33.47 6.65 39.47
C LEU A 663 32.49 6.06 38.45
N TRP A 664 31.38 6.76 38.19
CA TRP A 664 30.41 6.31 37.19
C TRP A 664 30.98 6.38 35.77
N THR A 665 31.74 7.42 35.43
CA THR A 665 32.48 7.49 34.16
C THR A 665 33.44 6.31 34.01
N SER A 666 34.16 5.94 35.08
CA SER A 666 35.02 4.76 35.07
C SER A 666 34.25 3.46 34.83
N TYR A 667 33.04 3.31 35.38
CA TYR A 667 32.14 2.20 35.09
C TYR A 667 31.71 2.20 33.61
N TYR A 668 31.29 3.36 33.10
CA TYR A 668 30.81 3.51 31.74
C TYR A 668 31.90 3.15 30.72
N GLU A 669 33.09 3.74 30.84
CA GLU A 669 34.20 3.48 29.91
C GLU A 669 34.73 2.05 29.98
N LEU A 670 34.60 1.37 31.14
CA LEU A 670 34.97 -0.03 31.28
C LEU A 670 34.20 -0.91 30.29
N TRP A 671 32.87 -0.80 30.23
CA TRP A 671 32.08 -1.60 29.31
C TRP A 671 31.97 -0.97 27.91
N HIS A 672 31.84 0.36 27.84
CA HIS A 672 31.55 1.11 26.61
C HIS A 672 32.77 1.26 25.72
N HIS A 673 33.98 1.44 26.28
CA HIS A 673 35.20 1.52 25.49
C HIS A 673 35.92 0.17 25.52
N GLU A 674 36.53 -0.19 26.64
CA GLU A 674 37.45 -1.33 26.68
C GLU A 674 36.76 -2.66 26.43
N GLY A 675 35.59 -2.85 27.04
CA GLY A 675 34.78 -4.04 26.85
C GLY A 675 34.35 -4.23 25.40
N ARG A 676 33.87 -3.15 24.75
CA ARG A 676 33.51 -3.21 23.33
C ARG A 676 34.73 -3.48 22.45
N ARG A 677 35.85 -2.78 22.68
CA ARG A 677 37.11 -2.97 21.96
C ARG A 677 37.58 -4.42 21.99
N ALA A 678 37.66 -5.03 23.18
CA ALA A 678 38.09 -6.41 23.34
C ALA A 678 37.23 -7.41 22.54
N ARG A 679 35.90 -7.32 22.68
CA ARG A 679 34.95 -8.24 22.02
C ARG A 679 34.88 -8.01 20.50
N MET A 680 34.91 -6.76 20.06
CA MET A 680 34.91 -6.42 18.63
C MET A 680 36.24 -6.78 17.97
N GLY A 681 37.37 -6.59 18.66
CA GLY A 681 38.69 -7.04 18.22
C GLY A 681 38.73 -8.56 18.01
N ALA A 682 38.12 -9.32 18.93
CA ALA A 682 38.02 -10.77 18.81
C ALA A 682 37.15 -11.18 17.61
N ALA A 683 36.04 -10.48 17.39
CA ALA A 683 35.12 -10.76 16.28
C ALA A 683 35.72 -10.49 14.90
N MET A 684 36.67 -9.57 14.78
CA MET A 684 37.26 -9.13 13.50
C MET A 684 38.77 -9.36 13.41
N MET A 685 39.33 -10.17 14.30
CA MET A 685 40.71 -10.69 14.27
C MET A 685 41.80 -9.59 14.32
N ALA A 686 41.64 -8.64 15.26
CA ALA A 686 42.66 -7.63 15.57
C ALA A 686 43.28 -7.90 16.95
N PRO A 687 44.45 -8.56 17.04
CA PRO A 687 45.03 -8.98 18.31
C PRO A 687 45.37 -7.83 19.26
N ASP A 688 45.79 -6.65 18.77
CA ASP A 688 46.06 -5.49 19.62
C ASP A 688 44.78 -4.94 20.26
N TYR A 689 43.69 -4.85 19.49
CA TYR A 689 42.35 -4.50 20.00
C TYR A 689 41.74 -5.55 20.93
N VAL A 690 42.14 -6.82 20.81
CA VAL A 690 41.77 -7.84 21.80
C VAL A 690 42.53 -7.62 23.11
N TRP A 691 43.85 -7.44 23.04
CA TRP A 691 44.69 -7.42 24.22
C TRP A 691 45.03 -6.01 24.69
N TRP A 692 46.00 -5.34 24.08
CA TRP A 692 46.56 -4.07 24.58
C TRP A 692 45.55 -2.94 24.66
N ARG A 693 44.68 -2.83 23.65
CA ARG A 693 43.60 -1.83 23.56
C ARG A 693 42.25 -2.39 24.02
N GLY A 694 42.23 -3.62 24.53
CA GLY A 694 41.03 -4.35 24.98
C GLY A 694 41.20 -4.86 26.40
N PHE A 695 41.40 -6.17 26.56
CA PHE A 695 41.46 -6.84 27.86
C PHE A 695 42.52 -6.27 28.83
N TYR A 696 43.66 -5.78 28.34
CA TYR A 696 44.68 -5.14 29.17
C TYR A 696 44.16 -3.85 29.83
N GLU A 697 43.66 -2.91 29.02
CA GLU A 697 43.05 -1.67 29.53
C GLU A 697 41.79 -1.96 30.36
N LEU A 698 41.00 -2.96 29.97
CA LEU A 698 39.82 -3.42 30.71
C LEU A 698 40.20 -3.90 32.12
N LYS A 699 41.23 -4.74 32.27
CA LYS A 699 41.74 -5.20 33.57
C LYS A 699 42.18 -4.02 34.44
N GLN A 700 42.90 -3.05 33.88
CA GLN A 700 43.32 -1.87 34.62
C GLN A 700 42.13 -1.04 35.12
N ARG A 701 41.12 -0.83 34.27
CA ARG A 701 39.90 -0.10 34.65
C ARG A 701 39.09 -0.86 35.70
N TYR A 702 38.99 -2.18 35.56
CA TYR A 702 38.34 -3.06 36.53
C TYR A 702 38.96 -2.87 37.92
N VAL A 703 40.28 -3.00 38.04
CA VAL A 703 40.99 -2.83 39.32
C VAL A 703 40.79 -1.42 39.90
N LYS A 704 40.86 -0.38 39.05
CA LYS A 704 40.65 1.01 39.48
C LYS A 704 39.23 1.24 39.99
N PHE A 705 38.21 0.72 39.30
CA PHE A 705 36.82 0.84 39.69
C PHE A 705 36.56 0.11 41.01
N MET A 706 36.94 -1.17 41.10
CA MET A 706 36.73 -2.00 42.29
C MET A 706 37.40 -1.38 43.52
N ARG A 707 38.66 -0.97 43.41
CA ARG A 707 39.39 -0.31 44.51
C ARG A 707 38.69 0.95 45.01
N ARG A 708 38.15 1.77 44.10
CA ARG A 708 37.44 3.00 44.48
C ARG A 708 36.09 2.68 45.12
N ALA A 709 35.34 1.74 44.56
CA ALA A 709 34.07 1.29 45.10
C ALA A 709 34.23 0.72 46.51
N ASP A 710 35.21 -0.17 46.73
CA ASP A 710 35.47 -0.78 48.03
C ASP A 710 35.87 0.24 49.09
N ARG A 711 36.65 1.28 48.72
CA ARG A 711 36.96 2.38 49.64
C ARG A 711 35.71 3.14 50.09
N LEU A 712 34.79 3.46 49.17
CA LEU A 712 33.54 4.14 49.52
C LEU A 712 32.64 3.27 50.39
N LEU A 713 32.60 1.96 50.10
CA LEU A 713 31.84 1.01 50.91
C LEU A 713 32.40 0.87 52.33
N ALA A 714 33.73 0.85 52.47
CA ALA A 714 34.39 0.75 53.77
C ALA A 714 34.30 2.04 54.58
N SER A 715 34.42 3.21 53.94
CA SER A 715 34.39 4.51 54.64
C SER A 715 32.98 5.08 54.85
N GLY A 716 31.98 4.59 54.11
CA GLY A 716 30.64 5.18 54.06
C GLY A 716 30.58 6.56 53.38
N GLN A 717 31.69 7.04 52.80
CA GLN A 717 31.72 8.33 52.11
C GLN A 717 30.96 8.24 50.79
N LYS A 718 30.22 9.30 50.45
CA LYS A 718 29.56 9.43 49.15
C LYS A 718 30.59 9.68 48.05
N ALA A 719 30.36 9.07 46.89
CA ALA A 719 31.13 9.35 45.69
C ALA A 719 30.99 10.82 45.30
N TYR A 720 32.09 11.42 44.83
CA TYR A 720 32.05 12.77 44.28
C TYR A 720 31.12 12.84 43.06
N VAL A 721 30.27 13.87 43.04
CA VAL A 721 29.40 14.24 41.92
C VAL A 721 29.59 15.72 41.66
N ALA A 722 30.07 16.07 40.48
CA ALA A 722 30.30 17.45 40.10
C ALA A 722 28.96 18.24 40.09
N PRO A 723 28.87 19.39 40.78
CA PRO A 723 27.67 20.22 40.77
C PRO A 723 27.46 20.89 39.41
N LEU A 724 28.56 21.16 38.70
CA LEU A 724 28.57 21.75 37.38
C LEU A 724 29.06 20.71 36.37
N TYR A 725 28.30 20.53 35.29
CA TYR A 725 28.71 19.75 34.13
C TYR A 725 28.59 20.63 32.88
N PRO A 726 29.69 20.83 32.13
CA PRO A 726 29.68 21.70 30.96
C PRO A 726 28.59 21.31 29.96
N ALA A 727 27.98 22.32 29.34
CA ALA A 727 27.04 22.17 28.23
C ALA A 727 25.82 21.24 28.52
N ALA A 728 25.43 21.08 29.78
CA ALA A 728 24.27 20.27 30.19
C ALA A 728 22.91 20.95 29.90
N ALA A 729 22.67 21.35 28.66
CA ALA A 729 21.51 22.13 28.19
C ALA A 729 20.68 21.40 27.11
N GLY A 730 20.89 20.11 26.92
CA GLY A 730 20.20 19.35 25.88
C GLY A 730 18.75 19.09 26.19
N SER A 731 17.95 18.94 25.12
CA SER A 731 16.56 18.51 25.28
C SER A 731 16.50 17.18 26.03
N ARG A 732 15.65 17.16 27.05
CA ARG A 732 15.28 15.97 27.83
C ARG A 732 14.10 15.22 27.21
N GLN A 733 13.47 15.80 26.20
CA GLN A 733 12.37 15.17 25.48
C GLN A 733 12.91 14.10 24.54
N ALA A 734 12.31 12.90 24.59
CA ALA A 734 12.50 11.92 23.55
C ALA A 734 11.92 12.47 22.24
N PRO A 735 12.58 12.27 21.08
CA PRO A 735 11.95 12.52 19.80
C PRO A 735 10.69 11.67 19.65
N PRO A 736 9.77 12.11 18.76
CA PRO A 736 8.55 11.39 18.49
C PRO A 736 8.86 9.93 18.15
N ARG A 737 8.21 9.00 18.87
CA ARG A 737 8.21 7.60 18.49
C ARG A 737 7.51 7.51 17.13
N PRO A 738 8.13 6.92 16.10
CA PRO A 738 7.46 6.73 14.82
C PRO A 738 6.16 5.95 15.04
N SER A 739 5.10 6.36 14.34
CA SER A 739 3.80 5.68 14.42
C SER A 739 3.92 4.27 13.82
N GLY A 740 3.80 3.27 14.68
CA GLY A 740 3.71 1.86 14.31
C GLY A 740 4.97 1.03 14.61
N PRO A 741 4.81 -0.28 14.83
CA PRO A 741 5.94 -1.20 14.99
C PRO A 741 6.80 -1.20 13.72
N PRO A 742 8.08 -1.60 13.80
CA PRO A 742 8.82 -2.00 12.61
C PRO A 742 8.02 -3.14 11.94
N ARG A 743 7.23 -2.78 10.91
CA ARG A 743 6.47 -3.76 10.14
C ARG A 743 7.43 -4.66 9.38
#